data_AF-A0A7J4MHA6-F1
#
_entry.id   AF-A0A7J4MHA6-F1
#
_cell.length_a   1.000
_cell.length_b   1.000
_cell.length_c   1.000
_cell.angle_alpha   90.00
_cell.angle_beta   90.00
_cell.angle_gamma   90.00
#
_symmetry.space_group_name_H-M   'P 1'
#
loop_
_entity.id
_entity.type
_entity.pdbx_description
1 polymer ?
#
loop_
_entity_poly.entity_id
_entity_poly.type
_entity_poly.pdbx_seq_one_letter_code
_entity_poly.pdbx_strand_id
1 'polypeptide(L)'
;EANSEGAEEQEEEDSWPDPDDGPKGDPDRDGLINSVEVEEGTNPRLADTDGDGLNDKWEVTYKQVVNHPAGNYTLFDPLSGNWDCVELTDAMEETLEDHFNGENGVANWDDLANAAGQHSCDQVLDSDNDELFNLEEEEYGTDPTKADSDGDMLNDIHEISNSTIWVMMATGQNCGLDLLDPVSRQAPFAADALEHGLAWFKEDMDGDGQLNGPSDWDTDGDGMPDGFEFCFSNVLEHPSTGATAASQTLDPANNSDGYGDWDEDGMNNIEEYQVALAFGEDKFTSPWHEDTDEDGMPDGWEATNGLDPRDGSNGDIDSDRDGYDADGDGSVTFDQLENVALVVAIDVELDDWVSANQTVARARITLSGGNQQVIPLVAPVEGYVYSINVEVGDTIESRLDVWVEIVELDEMFTNLMEYNARDSDGDGIIDGRSTDPLNPDTDGDGLKDGIEVIGWEILVVNRGVQNTHVTSDPGLWDTDEDGLSDFKEFNDVCGTGSNASNADTDGDGLGDQAEALNGFSWYGEEYFTSPCMYDTDNDGLEDGEEVILGQDNFLTHANNSDTDDDGLIDGNEVLFVPRPYQNPTNPLINDTDSDGMLDGWEMQVESVEDNSKSHSLWVATDLWLPPGCDSMIECGLDEGGYIWKNWLGGFILEKKYEVYEMNLTNFPVPANPLCNGCYARWALDPSEGSMKDDTYDIDNDTLANGAEAPDRWNTNPVDDDTDGDMLPDGWEVKYSEEALIIGLVDNSTYSAYGARGVMDPALKDSDGDGIDDGMEDPDNDGLNRTGLIAKYCPSYEDPQSSNCHIDPDTPDGKLFYDNLENYTSFEEFVNGTNPIRNDTDGDDWDDGPEVFYQDHDDDGMATGWEYYFNFDPYDDADRMVDTDGDGHVNYCEYKWDTNPRDINSFPGQGQLCNPFEE
;
A
#
# COMPACT_ATOMS: atom_id res chain seq x y z
N GLU A 1 35.56 -86.23 0.71
CA GLU A 1 36.28 -87.53 0.57
C GLU A 1 37.51 -87.32 -0.29
N ALA A 2 38.61 -88.03 0.05
CA ALA A 2 39.91 -88.17 -0.63
C ALA A 2 40.83 -86.92 -0.61
N ASN A 3 41.88 -86.83 0.22
CA ASN A 3 43.08 -87.64 0.48
C ASN A 3 44.27 -87.32 -0.45
N SER A 4 45.41 -87.13 0.21
CA SER A 4 46.76 -86.76 -0.22
C SER A 4 47.47 -87.81 -1.07
N GLU A 5 48.47 -87.35 -1.85
CA GLU A 5 49.89 -87.80 -1.84
C GLU A 5 50.54 -87.77 -3.25
N GLY A 6 51.67 -87.06 -3.35
CA GLY A 6 52.82 -87.50 -4.15
C GLY A 6 53.11 -86.78 -5.46
N ALA A 7 53.93 -85.73 -5.42
CA ALA A 7 54.90 -85.45 -6.48
C ALA A 7 56.14 -84.79 -5.87
N GLU A 8 57.26 -85.47 -6.02
CA GLU A 8 58.61 -85.09 -5.58
C GLU A 8 59.12 -83.83 -6.28
N GLU A 9 59.99 -83.13 -5.57
CA GLU A 9 60.78 -81.95 -5.96
C GLU A 9 61.37 -82.05 -7.37
N GLN A 10 61.08 -81.02 -8.18
CA GLN A 10 62.01 -80.52 -9.19
C GLN A 10 62.28 -79.04 -8.86
N GLU A 11 63.52 -78.75 -8.49
CA GLU A 11 64.09 -77.41 -8.47
C GLU A 11 63.96 -76.82 -9.89
N GLU A 12 63.13 -75.78 -10.03
CA GLU A 12 63.30 -74.76 -11.08
C GLU A 12 63.70 -73.46 -10.38
N GLU A 13 64.92 -73.01 -10.68
CA GLU A 13 65.40 -71.65 -10.43
C GLU A 13 64.48 -70.66 -11.17
N ASP A 14 63.55 -70.05 -10.44
CA ASP A 14 62.95 -68.76 -10.79
C ASP A 14 63.10 -67.87 -9.55
N SER A 15 64.32 -67.37 -9.33
CA SER A 15 64.57 -66.31 -8.35
C SER A 15 63.97 -65.02 -8.91
N TRP A 16 62.69 -64.80 -8.66
CA TRP A 16 62.16 -63.44 -8.58
C TRP A 16 63.06 -62.69 -7.58
N PRO A 17 63.66 -61.54 -7.95
CA PRO A 17 64.31 -60.68 -6.96
C PRO A 17 63.29 -60.40 -5.86
N ASP A 18 63.72 -60.46 -4.61
CA ASP A 18 62.88 -60.03 -3.49
C ASP A 18 62.36 -58.62 -3.83
N PRO A 19 61.04 -58.39 -3.92
CA PRO A 19 60.50 -57.07 -4.20
C PRO A 19 61.06 -56.01 -3.25
N ASP A 20 61.42 -56.41 -2.03
CA ASP A 20 61.97 -55.56 -0.97
C ASP A 20 63.43 -55.12 -1.26
N ASP A 21 64.19 -55.85 -2.10
CA ASP A 21 65.58 -55.49 -2.46
C ASP A 21 65.66 -54.49 -3.65
N GLY A 22 64.53 -54.03 -4.19
CA GLY A 22 64.47 -53.06 -5.28
C GLY A 22 64.67 -51.61 -4.82
N PRO A 23 64.89 -50.61 -5.71
CA PRO A 23 65.05 -49.20 -5.30
C PRO A 23 63.85 -48.59 -4.55
N LYS A 24 62.68 -49.26 -4.57
CA LYS A 24 61.47 -48.87 -3.83
C LYS A 24 61.09 -49.84 -2.72
N GLY A 25 61.93 -50.84 -2.48
CA GLY A 25 61.73 -51.77 -1.38
C GLY A 25 62.36 -51.24 -0.10
N ASP A 26 62.00 -51.88 1.00
CA ASP A 26 62.32 -51.54 2.37
C ASP A 26 62.55 -52.87 3.13
N PRO A 27 63.78 -53.43 3.07
CA PRO A 27 64.09 -54.76 3.60
C PRO A 27 64.09 -54.87 5.13
N ASP A 28 64.39 -53.79 5.84
CA ASP A 28 64.45 -53.67 7.31
C ASP A 28 63.17 -53.12 7.93
N ARG A 29 62.28 -52.54 7.12
CA ARG A 29 60.92 -52.14 7.47
C ARG A 29 60.86 -50.98 8.46
N ASP A 30 61.81 -50.07 8.36
CA ASP A 30 61.75 -48.77 9.05
C ASP A 30 60.94 -47.73 8.25
N GLY A 31 60.54 -48.06 7.02
CA GLY A 31 59.78 -47.21 6.11
C GLY A 31 60.64 -46.28 5.25
N LEU A 32 61.98 -46.38 5.31
CA LEU A 32 62.90 -45.65 4.44
C LEU A 32 63.25 -46.51 3.21
N ILE A 33 62.85 -46.07 2.02
CA ILE A 33 63.12 -46.88 0.82
C ILE A 33 64.61 -46.89 0.47
N ASN A 34 65.09 -48.02 -0.06
CA ASN A 34 66.47 -48.25 -0.49
C ASN A 34 67.10 -47.12 -1.34
N SER A 35 66.32 -46.40 -2.14
CA SER A 35 66.85 -45.28 -2.94
C SER A 35 67.21 -44.04 -2.12
N VAL A 36 66.48 -43.78 -1.04
CA VAL A 36 66.72 -42.66 -0.12
C VAL A 36 67.85 -43.03 0.84
N GLU A 37 67.86 -44.26 1.34
CA GLU A 37 68.94 -44.75 2.19
C GLU A 37 70.32 -44.66 1.54
N VAL A 38 70.41 -44.95 0.24
CA VAL A 38 71.67 -44.78 -0.52
C VAL A 38 72.07 -43.30 -0.66
N GLU A 39 71.11 -42.38 -0.66
CA GLU A 39 71.34 -40.94 -0.72
C GLU A 39 71.82 -40.39 0.63
N GLU A 40 71.16 -40.78 1.72
CA GLU A 40 71.49 -40.40 3.09
C GLU A 40 72.70 -41.17 3.65
N GLY A 41 73.06 -42.29 3.03
CA GLY A 41 74.25 -43.10 3.39
C GLY A 41 73.99 -44.15 4.46
N THR A 42 72.72 -44.39 4.79
CA THR A 42 72.25 -45.39 5.74
C THR A 42 72.34 -46.81 5.17
N ASN A 43 72.08 -47.83 5.98
CA ASN A 43 72.22 -49.23 5.62
C ASN A 43 70.86 -49.89 5.40
N PRO A 44 70.53 -50.31 4.15
CA PRO A 44 69.25 -50.92 3.75
C PRO A 44 68.82 -52.25 4.35
N ARG A 45 69.43 -52.64 5.45
CA ARG A 45 69.12 -53.87 6.20
C ARG A 45 69.20 -53.65 7.71
N LEU A 46 69.43 -52.42 8.16
CA LEU A 46 69.43 -52.02 9.55
C LEU A 46 68.50 -50.81 9.66
N ALA A 47 67.38 -51.00 10.34
CA ALA A 47 66.44 -49.92 10.64
C ALA A 47 67.08 -48.75 11.41
N ASP A 48 68.18 -49.00 12.12
CA ASP A 48 68.96 -48.02 12.88
C ASP A 48 70.43 -48.23 12.48
N THR A 49 70.97 -47.32 11.66
CA THR A 49 72.29 -47.46 11.05
C THR A 49 73.42 -47.16 12.03
N ASP A 50 73.25 -46.19 12.92
CA ASP A 50 74.30 -45.74 13.83
C ASP A 50 74.24 -46.36 15.23
N GLY A 51 73.16 -47.08 15.50
CA GLY A 51 72.94 -47.97 16.63
C GLY A 51 72.52 -47.23 17.90
N ASP A 52 71.87 -46.08 17.76
CA ASP A 52 71.47 -45.22 18.86
C ASP A 52 70.05 -45.44 19.37
N GLY A 53 69.30 -46.27 18.66
CA GLY A 53 67.96 -46.72 19.01
C GLY A 53 66.84 -45.99 18.30
N LEU A 54 67.12 -44.94 17.53
CA LEU A 54 66.16 -44.31 16.61
C LEU A 54 66.29 -44.92 15.21
N ASN A 55 65.19 -44.95 14.45
CA ASN A 55 65.21 -45.47 13.10
C ASN A 55 65.64 -44.43 12.06
N ASP A 56 66.26 -44.91 10.98
CA ASP A 56 66.86 -44.07 9.94
C ASP A 56 65.80 -43.18 9.25
N LYS A 57 64.56 -43.64 9.07
CA LYS A 57 63.47 -42.86 8.45
C LYS A 57 63.12 -41.63 9.30
N TRP A 58 62.91 -41.86 10.59
CA TRP A 58 62.48 -40.82 11.53
C TRP A 58 63.56 -39.75 11.65
N GLU A 59 64.82 -40.17 11.79
CA GLU A 59 65.94 -39.24 11.87
C GLU A 59 66.12 -38.42 10.59
N VAL A 60 66.02 -39.03 9.41
CA VAL A 60 66.07 -38.30 8.13
C VAL A 60 64.97 -37.26 8.02
N THR A 61 63.80 -37.53 8.61
CA THR A 61 62.63 -36.64 8.54
C THR A 61 62.84 -35.39 9.39
N TYR A 62 63.36 -35.54 10.62
CA TYR A 62 63.46 -34.45 11.60
C TYR A 62 64.85 -33.83 11.75
N LYS A 63 65.84 -34.31 10.98
CA LYS A 63 67.23 -33.83 10.94
C LYS A 63 67.37 -32.31 11.05
N GLN A 64 67.97 -31.85 12.14
CA GLN A 64 68.12 -30.41 12.42
C GLN A 64 69.50 -30.01 12.97
N VAL A 65 69.92 -28.78 12.71
CA VAL A 65 71.23 -28.27 13.14
C VAL A 65 71.09 -27.41 14.40
N VAL A 66 71.61 -27.92 15.52
CA VAL A 66 71.62 -27.22 16.80
C VAL A 66 72.84 -26.30 16.91
N ASN A 67 72.58 -25.02 17.22
CA ASN A 67 73.62 -24.00 17.36
C ASN A 67 74.06 -23.86 18.82
N HIS A 68 75.03 -24.68 19.24
CA HIS A 68 75.51 -24.66 20.62
C HIS A 68 76.83 -23.85 20.80
N PRO A 69 77.02 -23.10 21.91
CA PRO A 69 78.25 -22.32 22.17
C PRO A 69 79.58 -23.10 22.19
N ALA A 70 79.52 -24.43 22.40
CA ALA A 70 80.71 -25.31 22.35
C ALA A 70 81.03 -25.85 20.94
N GLY A 71 80.18 -25.59 19.95
CA GLY A 71 80.25 -26.06 18.58
C GLY A 71 78.89 -26.56 18.09
N ASN A 72 78.54 -26.27 16.83
CA ASN A 72 77.31 -26.77 16.24
C ASN A 72 77.41 -28.28 15.98
N TYR A 73 76.32 -28.99 16.25
CA TYR A 73 76.14 -30.40 15.92
C TYR A 73 74.74 -30.58 15.28
N THR A 74 74.53 -31.68 14.58
CA THR A 74 73.27 -31.99 13.90
C THR A 74 72.57 -33.05 14.73
N LEU A 75 71.39 -32.74 15.26
CA LEU A 75 70.51 -33.74 15.87
C LEU A 75 69.81 -34.55 14.78
N PHE A 76 69.52 -35.81 15.09
CA PHE A 76 68.83 -36.76 14.22
C PHE A 76 69.59 -36.97 12.88
N ASP A 77 70.91 -37.19 12.97
CA ASP A 77 71.71 -37.58 11.83
C ASP A 77 71.88 -39.10 11.85
N PRO A 78 71.29 -39.87 10.92
CA PRO A 78 71.21 -41.35 10.98
C PRO A 78 72.56 -42.08 10.80
N LEU A 79 73.65 -41.31 10.79
CA LEU A 79 75.02 -41.79 10.73
C LEU A 79 75.81 -41.44 12.00
N SER A 80 75.19 -40.76 12.96
CA SER A 80 75.80 -40.19 14.15
C SER A 80 74.77 -39.90 15.26
N GLY A 81 74.49 -40.91 16.09
CA GLY A 81 73.69 -40.83 17.31
C GLY A 81 74.31 -40.04 18.48
N ASN A 82 74.96 -38.91 18.19
CA ASN A 82 75.50 -37.89 19.09
C ASN A 82 75.86 -38.31 20.54
N TRP A 83 76.61 -39.40 20.69
CA TRP A 83 76.94 -40.02 21.97
C TRP A 83 77.68 -39.09 22.95
N ASP A 84 77.14 -38.94 24.17
CA ASP A 84 77.59 -38.01 25.23
C ASP A 84 77.78 -36.58 24.71
N CYS A 85 76.75 -36.00 24.09
CA CYS A 85 76.83 -34.62 23.62
C CYS A 85 76.91 -33.61 24.79
N VAL A 86 77.12 -32.34 24.45
CA VAL A 86 77.41 -31.29 25.45
C VAL A 86 76.21 -30.94 26.34
N GLU A 87 74.98 -31.26 25.91
CA GLU A 87 73.75 -30.98 26.66
C GLU A 87 73.52 -31.97 27.82
N LEU A 88 74.11 -33.17 27.75
CA LEU A 88 74.11 -34.16 28.83
C LEU A 88 75.09 -33.74 29.93
N THR A 89 74.64 -32.79 30.75
CA THR A 89 75.35 -32.41 31.98
C THR A 89 75.05 -33.39 33.11
N ASP A 90 75.92 -33.49 34.12
CA ASP A 90 75.67 -34.32 35.32
C ASP A 90 74.28 -34.10 35.95
N ALA A 91 73.68 -32.90 35.79
CA ALA A 91 72.34 -32.60 36.30
C ALA A 91 71.21 -33.07 35.36
N MET A 92 71.44 -33.07 34.04
CA MET A 92 70.50 -33.57 33.05
C MET A 92 70.48 -35.10 33.06
N GLU A 93 71.65 -35.75 33.19
CA GLU A 93 71.72 -37.21 33.36
C GLU A 93 70.94 -37.67 34.62
N GLU A 94 70.99 -36.92 35.72
CA GLU A 94 70.21 -37.24 36.94
C GLU A 94 68.69 -37.14 36.70
N THR A 95 68.23 -36.19 35.87
CA THR A 95 66.80 -36.07 35.54
C THR A 95 66.35 -37.17 34.57
N LEU A 96 67.18 -37.49 33.58
CA LEU A 96 66.89 -38.54 32.60
C LEU A 96 66.94 -39.94 33.25
N GLU A 97 67.82 -40.19 34.22
CA GLU A 97 67.86 -41.45 34.98
C GLU A 97 66.60 -41.65 35.84
N ASP A 98 65.96 -40.57 36.30
CA ASP A 98 64.69 -40.64 37.05
C ASP A 98 63.49 -40.95 36.12
N HIS A 99 63.49 -40.38 34.91
CA HIS A 99 62.50 -40.67 33.86
C HIS A 99 62.65 -42.09 33.32
N PHE A 100 63.82 -42.42 32.77
CA PHE A 100 64.16 -43.73 32.20
C PHE A 100 64.50 -44.77 33.30
N ASN A 101 63.55 -45.03 34.20
CA ASN A 101 63.76 -45.92 35.34
C ASN A 101 63.42 -47.41 35.04
N GLY A 102 62.90 -47.72 33.85
CA GLY A 102 62.47 -49.06 33.46
C GLY A 102 61.13 -49.52 34.07
N GLU A 103 60.37 -48.60 34.68
CA GLU A 103 59.01 -48.85 35.19
C GLU A 103 57.96 -48.32 34.21
N ASN A 104 56.73 -48.82 34.31
CA ASN A 104 55.56 -48.38 33.52
C ASN A 104 55.68 -48.41 31.98
N GLY A 105 56.66 -49.12 31.42
CA GLY A 105 56.83 -49.24 29.96
C GLY A 105 57.93 -48.35 29.39
N VAL A 106 58.42 -47.40 30.18
CA VAL A 106 59.55 -46.53 29.84
C VAL A 106 60.86 -47.34 29.81
N ALA A 107 61.77 -47.00 28.91
CA ALA A 107 63.08 -47.65 28.82
C ALA A 107 63.90 -47.45 30.11
N ASN A 108 64.84 -48.36 30.37
CA ASN A 108 65.78 -48.20 31.48
C ASN A 108 67.03 -47.45 30.99
N TRP A 109 67.49 -46.46 31.75
CA TRP A 109 68.67 -45.64 31.44
C TRP A 109 69.92 -46.48 31.14
N ASP A 110 70.14 -47.58 31.87
CA ASP A 110 71.28 -48.47 31.61
C ASP A 110 71.14 -49.23 30.27
N ASP A 111 69.91 -49.45 29.79
CA ASP A 111 69.62 -50.17 28.55
C ASP A 111 69.73 -49.27 27.30
N LEU A 112 69.62 -47.94 27.48
CA LEU A 112 69.81 -46.93 26.42
C LEU A 112 71.30 -46.60 26.14
N ALA A 113 72.21 -47.10 26.98
CA ALA A 113 73.63 -46.86 26.80
C ALA A 113 74.25 -47.79 25.74
N ASN A 114 75.16 -47.28 24.92
CA ASN A 114 75.94 -48.13 24.03
C ASN A 114 76.92 -49.04 24.78
N ALA A 115 77.65 -49.90 24.05
CA ALA A 115 78.63 -50.82 24.64
C ALA A 115 79.79 -50.13 25.41
N ALA A 116 79.97 -48.81 25.26
CA ALA A 116 80.94 -48.00 25.99
C ALA A 116 80.33 -47.29 27.23
N GLY A 117 79.02 -47.41 27.45
CA GLY A 117 78.30 -46.77 28.56
C GLY A 117 78.00 -45.30 28.31
N GLN A 118 77.86 -44.91 27.04
CA GLN A 118 77.53 -43.54 26.60
C GLN A 118 76.09 -43.49 26.12
N HIS A 119 75.43 -42.34 26.21
CA HIS A 119 74.02 -42.15 25.84
C HIS A 119 73.89 -41.22 24.62
N SER A 120 72.95 -41.53 23.71
CA SER A 120 72.71 -40.70 22.52
C SER A 120 71.86 -39.49 22.87
N CYS A 121 72.31 -38.30 22.48
CA CYS A 121 71.50 -37.09 22.61
C CYS A 121 70.37 -37.00 21.60
N ASP A 122 70.45 -37.74 20.50
CA ASP A 122 69.34 -37.83 19.56
C ASP A 122 68.20 -38.61 20.21
N GLN A 123 68.52 -39.65 20.99
CA GLN A 123 67.52 -40.49 21.64
C GLN A 123 66.90 -39.91 22.93
N VAL A 124 67.71 -39.32 23.82
CA VAL A 124 67.29 -39.08 25.22
C VAL A 124 66.94 -37.62 25.55
N LEU A 125 67.05 -36.71 24.60
CA LEU A 125 66.67 -35.30 24.84
C LEU A 125 65.19 -35.10 24.53
N ASP A 126 64.65 -34.04 25.12
CA ASP A 126 63.34 -33.46 24.82
C ASP A 126 63.64 -32.20 24.00
N SER A 127 63.27 -32.22 22.73
CA SER A 127 63.75 -31.26 21.72
C SER A 127 62.86 -30.02 21.61
N ASP A 128 61.58 -30.14 21.90
CA ASP A 128 60.57 -29.09 21.83
C ASP A 128 60.12 -28.57 23.22
N ASN A 129 60.53 -29.26 24.29
CA ASN A 129 60.30 -28.98 25.71
C ASN A 129 58.86 -29.22 26.16
N ASP A 130 58.22 -30.26 25.64
CA ASP A 130 56.88 -30.68 26.04
C ASP A 130 56.88 -31.77 27.14
N GLU A 131 58.06 -32.25 27.58
CA GLU A 131 58.24 -33.36 28.53
C GLU A 131 58.07 -34.78 27.93
N LEU A 132 57.97 -34.91 26.60
CA LEU A 132 58.11 -36.14 25.83
C LEU A 132 59.51 -36.20 25.21
N PHE A 133 60.22 -37.32 25.38
CA PHE A 133 61.60 -37.44 24.90
C PHE A 133 61.64 -38.05 23.50
N ASN A 134 62.62 -37.68 22.68
CA ASN A 134 62.73 -38.06 21.26
C ASN A 134 62.52 -39.58 20.97
N LEU A 135 63.00 -40.46 21.86
CA LEU A 135 62.75 -41.91 21.73
C LEU A 135 61.27 -42.29 21.87
N GLU A 136 60.59 -41.64 22.81
CA GLU A 136 59.16 -41.83 23.05
C GLU A 136 58.34 -41.18 21.93
N GLU A 137 58.77 -40.03 21.41
CA GLU A 137 58.16 -39.38 20.23
C GLU A 137 58.20 -40.28 18.99
N GLU A 138 59.34 -40.93 18.71
CA GLU A 138 59.40 -41.94 17.65
C GLU A 138 58.47 -43.13 17.91
N GLU A 139 58.36 -43.56 19.17
CA GLU A 139 57.52 -44.69 19.58
C GLU A 139 56.02 -44.40 19.37
N TYR A 140 55.61 -43.14 19.50
CA TYR A 140 54.23 -42.66 19.30
C TYR A 140 54.00 -42.02 17.92
N GLY A 141 55.03 -41.85 17.10
CA GLY A 141 54.91 -41.31 15.74
C GLY A 141 54.83 -39.79 15.66
N THR A 142 55.22 -39.07 16.71
CA THR A 142 55.10 -37.62 16.83
C THR A 142 56.30 -36.86 16.23
N ASP A 143 56.17 -35.53 16.10
CA ASP A 143 57.16 -34.59 15.56
C ASP A 143 58.01 -33.99 16.70
N PRO A 144 59.30 -34.36 16.82
CA PRO A 144 60.21 -33.91 17.89
C PRO A 144 60.60 -32.43 17.83
N THR A 145 59.94 -31.66 16.98
CA THR A 145 60.16 -30.23 16.84
C THR A 145 58.94 -29.40 17.25
N LYS A 146 57.84 -30.05 17.64
CA LYS A 146 56.58 -29.41 17.98
C LYS A 146 55.91 -30.13 19.15
N ALA A 147 55.63 -29.34 20.19
CA ALA A 147 54.93 -29.85 21.37
C ALA A 147 53.50 -30.34 21.12
N ASP A 148 52.92 -30.00 19.96
CA ASP A 148 51.62 -30.40 19.43
C ASP A 148 51.89 -30.80 17.97
N SER A 149 51.98 -32.11 17.76
CA SER A 149 52.50 -32.69 16.52
C SER A 149 51.51 -32.67 15.38
N ASP A 150 50.25 -32.99 15.67
CA ASP A 150 49.15 -33.10 14.71
C ASP A 150 48.33 -31.81 14.58
N GLY A 151 48.51 -30.86 15.51
CA GLY A 151 47.98 -29.51 15.45
C GLY A 151 46.55 -29.39 15.95
N ASP A 152 46.09 -30.32 16.80
CA ASP A 152 44.71 -30.43 17.27
C ASP A 152 44.41 -29.58 18.52
N MET A 153 45.40 -28.82 19.03
CA MET A 153 45.40 -28.01 20.27
C MET A 153 45.79 -28.74 21.55
N LEU A 154 46.15 -30.02 21.48
CA LEU A 154 46.72 -30.77 22.58
C LEU A 154 48.22 -30.95 22.39
N ASN A 155 48.92 -31.08 23.52
CA ASN A 155 50.34 -31.40 23.44
C ASN A 155 50.50 -32.92 23.47
N ASP A 156 51.52 -33.44 22.81
CA ASP A 156 51.74 -34.88 22.69
C ASP A 156 51.80 -35.56 24.08
N ILE A 157 52.51 -34.96 25.03
CA ILE A 157 52.59 -35.44 26.42
C ILE A 157 51.23 -35.52 27.13
N HIS A 158 50.29 -34.63 26.78
CA HIS A 158 49.00 -34.51 27.43
C HIS A 158 48.09 -35.66 27.04
N GLU A 159 48.19 -36.14 25.81
CA GLU A 159 47.36 -37.20 25.26
C GLU A 159 47.78 -38.58 25.77
N ILE A 160 49.08 -38.82 25.93
CA ILE A 160 49.59 -40.09 26.49
C ILE A 160 49.47 -40.16 28.03
N SER A 161 49.08 -39.07 28.69
CA SER A 161 48.99 -39.00 30.15
C SER A 161 47.82 -39.83 30.69
N ASN A 162 48.06 -40.59 31.76
CA ASN A 162 47.00 -41.34 32.47
C ASN A 162 46.43 -40.59 33.68
N SER A 163 46.74 -39.30 33.81
CA SER A 163 46.47 -38.50 35.00
C SER A 163 45.87 -37.14 34.67
N THR A 164 45.82 -36.23 35.65
CA THR A 164 45.28 -34.89 35.45
C THR A 164 46.36 -33.97 34.90
N ILE A 165 46.11 -33.38 33.73
CA ILE A 165 46.98 -32.46 32.99
C ILE A 165 46.62 -30.99 33.29
N TRP A 166 47.50 -30.09 32.89
CA TRP A 166 47.35 -28.63 33.04
C TRP A 166 47.43 -27.96 31.68
N VAL A 167 46.29 -27.51 31.16
CA VAL A 167 46.22 -26.88 29.84
C VAL A 167 46.10 -25.36 29.96
N MET A 168 46.69 -24.65 29.00
CA MET A 168 46.70 -23.18 28.91
C MET A 168 45.63 -22.63 27.95
N MET A 169 44.79 -23.50 27.39
CA MET A 169 43.60 -23.13 26.62
C MET A 169 42.35 -23.20 27.49
N ALA A 170 41.37 -22.35 27.19
CA ALA A 170 40.04 -22.45 27.74
C ALA A 170 39.32 -23.68 27.16
N THR A 171 38.43 -24.26 27.98
CA THR A 171 37.61 -25.43 27.65
C THR A 171 36.13 -25.11 27.89
N GLY A 172 35.21 -25.89 27.31
CA GLY A 172 33.78 -25.59 27.27
C GLY A 172 33.46 -24.39 26.37
N GLN A 173 32.52 -23.52 26.78
CA GLN A 173 32.01 -22.40 25.96
C GLN A 173 33.09 -21.48 25.35
N ASN A 174 34.24 -21.35 26.01
CA ASN A 174 35.31 -20.47 25.55
C ASN A 174 36.46 -21.24 24.87
N CYS A 175 36.18 -22.44 24.34
CA CYS A 175 37.19 -23.31 23.77
C CYS A 175 38.08 -22.59 22.74
N GLY A 176 39.39 -22.81 22.84
CA GLY A 176 40.38 -22.23 21.93
C GLY A 176 40.94 -20.86 22.36
N LEU A 177 40.42 -20.25 23.43
CA LEU A 177 40.97 -18.98 23.95
C LEU A 177 42.16 -19.20 24.91
N ASP A 178 43.24 -18.45 24.72
CA ASP A 178 44.41 -18.46 25.61
C ASP A 178 44.06 -18.05 27.06
N LEU A 179 44.47 -18.86 28.04
CA LEU A 179 44.32 -18.57 29.46
C LEU A 179 45.58 -17.95 30.08
N LEU A 180 45.36 -17.08 31.08
CA LEU A 180 46.45 -16.51 31.89
C LEU A 180 46.96 -17.47 32.98
N ASP A 181 46.11 -18.38 33.44
CA ASP A 181 46.40 -19.39 34.46
C ASP A 181 45.91 -20.75 33.97
N PRO A 182 46.67 -21.84 34.11
CA PRO A 182 46.30 -23.14 33.56
C PRO A 182 45.12 -23.78 34.32
N VAL A 183 44.29 -24.51 33.60
CA VAL A 183 43.18 -25.31 34.15
C VAL A 183 43.55 -26.78 34.22
N SER A 184 43.01 -27.46 35.25
CA SER A 184 43.31 -28.86 35.53
C SER A 184 42.23 -29.76 34.96
N ARG A 185 42.59 -30.68 34.06
CA ARG A 185 41.68 -31.60 33.37
C ARG A 185 42.20 -33.02 33.40
N GLN A 186 41.30 -34.00 33.36
CA GLN A 186 41.72 -35.37 33.12
C GLN A 186 42.19 -35.46 31.66
N ALA A 187 43.34 -36.10 31.42
CA ALA A 187 43.82 -36.30 30.05
C ALA A 187 42.79 -37.04 29.18
N PRO A 188 42.72 -36.73 27.87
CA PRO A 188 41.66 -37.22 26.97
C PRO A 188 41.55 -38.74 27.00
N PHE A 189 42.67 -39.44 26.78
CA PHE A 189 42.71 -40.90 26.71
C PHE A 189 43.02 -41.60 28.04
N ALA A 190 42.87 -40.90 29.18
CA ALA A 190 43.27 -41.44 30.48
C ALA A 190 42.50 -42.72 30.86
N ALA A 191 41.27 -42.90 30.37
CA ALA A 191 40.47 -44.10 30.61
C ALA A 191 41.04 -45.31 29.84
N ASP A 192 41.32 -45.13 28.55
CA ASP A 192 41.88 -46.13 27.64
C ASP A 192 43.30 -46.51 28.03
N ALA A 193 44.12 -45.53 28.39
CA ALA A 193 45.45 -45.75 28.95
C ALA A 193 45.39 -46.60 30.25
N LEU A 194 44.32 -46.49 31.05
CA LEU A 194 44.14 -47.28 32.27
C LEU A 194 43.59 -48.69 32.01
N GLU A 195 42.71 -48.85 31.02
CA GLU A 195 42.06 -50.12 30.68
C GLU A 195 42.95 -51.01 29.79
N HIS A 196 43.56 -50.41 28.77
CA HIS A 196 44.31 -51.07 27.70
C HIS A 196 45.84 -50.93 27.85
N GLY A 197 46.30 -49.91 28.58
CA GLY A 197 47.73 -49.61 28.76
C GLY A 197 48.34 -48.88 27.57
N LEU A 198 49.63 -48.54 27.66
CA LEU A 198 50.38 -47.78 26.62
C LEU A 198 50.49 -48.47 25.25
N ALA A 199 50.02 -49.71 25.12
CA ALA A 199 49.98 -50.39 23.83
C ALA A 199 48.85 -49.88 22.92
N TRP A 200 47.84 -49.20 23.49
CA TRP A 200 46.70 -48.66 22.77
C TRP A 200 47.09 -47.50 21.84
N PHE A 201 47.99 -46.60 22.28
CA PHE A 201 48.62 -45.54 21.45
C PHE A 201 49.54 -46.07 20.33
N LYS A 202 49.56 -47.39 20.10
CA LYS A 202 50.28 -48.03 18.98
C LYS A 202 49.33 -48.78 18.05
N GLU A 203 48.05 -48.68 18.34
CA GLU A 203 46.99 -49.13 17.47
C GLU A 203 46.63 -47.98 16.52
N ASP A 204 45.94 -48.35 15.45
CA ASP A 204 45.43 -47.47 14.39
C ASP A 204 43.95 -47.83 14.32
N MET A 205 43.12 -47.07 15.06
CA MET A 205 41.75 -47.43 15.37
C MET A 205 40.81 -47.18 14.19
N ASP A 206 41.01 -46.07 13.47
CA ASP A 206 40.17 -45.66 12.35
C ASP A 206 40.68 -46.19 10.98
N GLY A 207 41.95 -46.62 10.92
CA GLY A 207 42.59 -47.22 9.76
C GLY A 207 43.20 -46.22 8.79
N ASP A 208 43.47 -44.98 9.21
CA ASP A 208 44.07 -43.93 8.39
C ASP A 208 45.61 -44.04 8.26
N GLY A 209 46.22 -44.85 9.12
CA GLY A 209 47.65 -45.13 9.16
C GLY A 209 48.46 -44.29 10.15
N GLN A 210 47.81 -43.48 10.97
CA GLN A 210 48.38 -42.77 12.14
C GLN A 210 48.15 -43.62 13.40
N LEU A 211 48.85 -43.29 14.49
CA LEU A 211 48.70 -44.01 15.77
C LEU A 211 47.81 -43.19 16.70
N ASN A 212 46.87 -43.85 17.37
CA ASN A 212 45.93 -43.20 18.28
C ASN A 212 46.62 -42.23 19.26
N GLY A 213 45.97 -41.10 19.53
CA GLY A 213 46.45 -40.02 20.39
C GLY A 213 47.41 -39.09 19.63
N PRO A 214 48.61 -38.81 20.15
CA PRO A 214 49.37 -37.59 19.84
C PRO A 214 49.92 -37.44 18.41
N SER A 215 49.72 -38.45 17.56
CA SER A 215 50.15 -38.38 16.16
C SER A 215 48.97 -38.36 15.19
N ASP A 216 47.75 -38.44 15.73
CA ASP A 216 46.52 -38.63 15.00
C ASP A 216 45.47 -37.64 15.49
N TRP A 217 45.29 -36.58 14.71
CA TRP A 217 44.41 -35.49 15.08
C TRP A 217 42.93 -35.89 15.28
N ASP A 218 42.49 -37.06 14.80
CA ASP A 218 41.10 -37.57 14.87
C ASP A 218 41.14 -39.08 15.18
N THR A 219 41.43 -39.43 16.43
CA THR A 219 41.78 -40.79 16.86
C THR A 219 40.67 -41.82 16.58
N ASP A 220 39.40 -41.40 16.55
CA ASP A 220 38.27 -42.31 16.31
C ASP A 220 37.66 -42.23 14.90
N GLY A 221 38.13 -41.28 14.10
CA GLY A 221 37.84 -41.11 12.68
C GLY A 221 36.44 -40.58 12.38
N ASP A 222 35.86 -39.78 13.26
CA ASP A 222 34.53 -39.20 13.08
C ASP A 222 34.51 -37.84 12.38
N GLY A 223 35.68 -37.22 12.24
CA GLY A 223 35.92 -35.97 11.52
C GLY A 223 36.04 -34.75 12.43
N MET A 224 36.04 -34.91 13.75
CA MET A 224 36.37 -33.87 14.74
C MET A 224 37.80 -34.07 15.28
N PRO A 225 38.53 -32.99 15.59
CA PRO A 225 39.83 -33.13 16.22
C PRO A 225 39.75 -33.55 17.70
N ASP A 226 40.69 -34.38 18.15
CA ASP A 226 40.75 -34.86 19.55
C ASP A 226 40.80 -33.70 20.55
N GLY A 227 41.52 -32.61 20.24
CA GLY A 227 41.58 -31.41 21.07
C GLY A 227 40.28 -30.59 21.09
N PHE A 228 39.51 -30.56 20.01
CA PHE A 228 38.16 -29.98 19.99
C PHE A 228 37.22 -30.79 20.89
N GLU A 229 37.25 -32.11 20.77
CA GLU A 229 36.45 -33.00 21.59
C GLU A 229 36.84 -32.94 23.08
N PHE A 230 38.14 -32.92 23.36
CA PHE A 230 38.69 -32.71 24.70
C PHE A 230 38.16 -31.41 25.33
N CYS A 231 38.05 -30.36 24.53
CA CYS A 231 37.49 -29.08 24.94
C CYS A 231 36.08 -29.20 25.52
N PHE A 232 35.25 -30.10 24.97
CA PHE A 232 33.87 -30.37 25.38
C PHE A 232 33.70 -31.73 26.08
N SER A 233 34.76 -32.25 26.69
CA SER A 233 34.73 -33.53 27.41
C SER A 233 34.29 -33.41 28.88
N ASN A 234 34.30 -32.19 29.45
CA ASN A 234 34.16 -32.01 30.90
C ASN A 234 32.71 -31.75 31.35
N VAL A 235 32.10 -32.76 31.97
CA VAL A 235 30.76 -32.72 32.58
C VAL A 235 30.52 -31.57 33.57
N LEU A 236 31.57 -31.03 34.21
CA LEU A 236 31.43 -29.90 35.16
C LEU A 236 31.27 -28.55 34.48
N GLU A 237 31.58 -28.46 33.18
CA GLU A 237 31.56 -27.23 32.38
C GLU A 237 30.36 -27.16 31.47
N HIS A 238 29.76 -28.32 31.21
CA HIS A 238 28.49 -28.45 30.52
C HIS A 238 27.40 -27.57 31.18
N PRO A 239 26.55 -26.86 30.41
CA PRO A 239 25.51 -25.97 30.94
C PRO A 239 24.45 -26.69 31.81
N SER A 240 24.08 -27.92 31.40
CA SER A 240 23.22 -28.83 32.17
C SER A 240 23.95 -29.54 33.33
N THR A 241 23.21 -30.28 34.18
CA THR A 241 23.81 -31.04 35.28
C THR A 241 23.32 -32.49 35.33
N GLY A 242 24.12 -33.39 35.91
CA GLY A 242 23.72 -34.76 36.18
C GLY A 242 23.88 -35.70 35.00
N ALA A 243 22.84 -36.47 34.66
CA ALA A 243 22.94 -37.51 33.62
C ALA A 243 22.99 -36.93 32.20
N THR A 244 22.32 -35.80 31.97
CA THR A 244 22.28 -35.09 30.69
C THR A 244 23.66 -34.57 30.30
N ALA A 245 24.31 -33.83 31.21
CA ALA A 245 25.68 -33.36 31.04
C ALA A 245 26.71 -34.49 30.88
N ALA A 246 26.43 -35.70 31.35
CA ALA A 246 27.32 -36.86 31.19
C ALA A 246 27.06 -37.65 29.92
N SER A 247 26.01 -37.32 29.16
CA SER A 247 25.68 -37.94 27.87
C SER A 247 25.80 -36.97 26.71
N GLN A 248 26.21 -35.73 26.98
CA GLN A 248 26.36 -34.62 26.03
C GLN A 248 27.76 -34.03 26.16
N THR A 249 28.76 -34.90 26.17
CA THR A 249 30.18 -34.53 26.15
C THR A 249 30.82 -35.27 25.01
N LEU A 250 31.77 -34.63 24.34
CA LEU A 250 32.59 -35.25 23.32
C LEU A 250 33.68 -36.11 23.96
N ASP A 251 34.08 -37.17 23.27
CA ASP A 251 35.04 -38.16 23.75
C ASP A 251 35.90 -38.60 22.56
N PRO A 252 37.18 -38.17 22.48
CA PRO A 252 38.10 -38.44 21.37
C PRO A 252 38.31 -39.90 20.94
N ALA A 253 37.69 -40.86 21.63
CA ALA A 253 37.76 -42.28 21.35
C ALA A 253 36.39 -42.89 20.99
N ASN A 254 35.36 -42.07 20.76
CA ASN A 254 33.98 -42.46 20.52
C ASN A 254 33.29 -41.71 19.36
N ASN A 255 33.49 -42.20 18.14
CA ASN A 255 32.90 -41.68 16.89
C ASN A 255 31.36 -41.53 16.77
N SER A 256 30.61 -41.84 17.82
CA SER A 256 29.15 -41.74 17.82
C SER A 256 28.62 -40.43 18.38
N ASP A 257 29.47 -39.64 19.05
CA ASP A 257 29.08 -38.34 19.61
C ASP A 257 29.19 -37.18 18.62
N GLY A 258 29.87 -37.31 17.47
CA GLY A 258 29.81 -36.32 16.38
C GLY A 258 28.43 -36.11 15.73
N TYR A 259 27.49 -37.07 15.86
CA TYR A 259 26.15 -36.98 15.22
C TYR A 259 25.07 -36.30 16.07
N GLY A 260 25.38 -35.90 17.31
CA GLY A 260 24.44 -35.22 18.18
C GLY A 260 24.22 -33.77 17.75
N ASP A 261 23.00 -33.26 17.93
CA ASP A 261 22.67 -31.83 17.96
C ASP A 261 22.07 -31.62 19.35
N TRP A 262 22.82 -31.00 20.25
CA TRP A 262 22.55 -31.01 21.69
C TRP A 262 21.95 -29.71 22.23
N ASP A 263 22.20 -28.61 21.54
CA ASP A 263 21.63 -27.28 21.72
C ASP A 263 20.43 -26.99 20.81
N GLU A 264 20.14 -27.85 19.83
CA GLU A 264 18.97 -27.79 18.94
C GLU A 264 18.97 -26.54 18.02
N ASP A 265 20.15 -26.08 17.61
CA ASP A 265 20.34 -24.89 16.77
C ASP A 265 20.29 -25.21 15.25
N GLY A 266 20.28 -26.51 14.91
CA GLY A 266 20.24 -27.00 13.53
C GLY A 266 21.57 -27.51 13.00
N MET A 267 22.64 -27.47 13.79
CA MET A 267 23.93 -28.09 13.50
C MET A 267 24.19 -29.28 14.43
N ASN A 268 24.81 -30.32 13.88
CA ASN A 268 25.36 -31.39 14.71
C ASN A 268 26.80 -31.07 15.14
N ASN A 269 27.32 -31.80 16.13
CA ASN A 269 28.62 -31.57 16.74
C ASN A 269 29.79 -31.56 15.73
N ILE A 270 29.72 -32.31 14.63
CA ILE A 270 30.73 -32.24 13.56
C ILE A 270 30.55 -30.99 12.69
N GLU A 271 29.32 -30.58 12.41
CA GLU A 271 29.02 -29.33 11.69
C GLU A 271 29.52 -28.11 12.47
N GLU A 272 29.38 -28.11 13.81
CA GLU A 272 29.94 -27.10 14.72
C GLU A 272 31.45 -26.87 14.50
N TYR A 273 32.22 -27.95 14.39
CA TYR A 273 33.64 -27.86 14.06
C TYR A 273 33.87 -27.41 12.62
N GLN A 274 33.08 -27.91 11.66
CA GLN A 274 33.23 -27.61 10.24
C GLN A 274 32.97 -26.14 9.89
N VAL A 275 32.26 -25.37 10.73
CA VAL A 275 32.16 -23.90 10.62
C VAL A 275 33.56 -23.26 10.49
N ALA A 276 34.56 -23.78 11.20
CA ALA A 276 35.93 -23.30 11.13
C ALA A 276 36.54 -23.40 9.71
N LEU A 277 36.10 -24.37 8.90
CA LEU A 277 36.59 -24.51 7.51
C LEU A 277 36.09 -23.38 6.60
N ALA A 278 34.95 -22.77 6.94
CA ALA A 278 34.36 -21.67 6.20
C ALA A 278 34.88 -20.30 6.67
N PHE A 279 34.99 -20.09 7.98
CA PHE A 279 35.27 -18.76 8.56
C PHE A 279 36.67 -18.60 9.15
N GLY A 280 37.39 -19.69 9.45
CA GLY A 280 38.78 -19.69 9.97
C GLY A 280 39.03 -20.79 11.01
N GLU A 281 40.28 -21.25 11.14
CA GLU A 281 40.66 -22.38 12.03
C GLU A 281 40.29 -22.16 13.52
N ASP A 282 40.09 -20.91 13.95
CA ASP A 282 39.69 -20.52 15.31
C ASP A 282 38.19 -20.20 15.46
N LYS A 283 37.38 -20.49 14.44
CA LYS A 283 35.98 -20.06 14.30
C LYS A 283 34.93 -21.20 14.37
N PHE A 284 35.27 -22.32 14.99
CA PHE A 284 34.31 -23.40 15.28
C PHE A 284 33.30 -22.97 16.34
N THR A 285 32.10 -23.51 16.36
CA THR A 285 31.05 -23.13 17.33
C THR A 285 30.98 -24.11 18.50
N SER A 286 30.12 -23.84 19.48
CA SER A 286 30.04 -24.63 20.70
C SER A 286 28.86 -25.63 20.64
N PRO A 287 29.10 -26.95 20.70
CA PRO A 287 28.05 -28.00 20.70
C PRO A 287 27.07 -28.02 21.90
N TRP A 288 27.16 -27.02 22.78
CA TRP A 288 26.39 -26.90 24.02
C TRP A 288 25.55 -25.64 24.09
N HIS A 289 25.73 -24.73 23.13
CA HIS A 289 25.20 -23.38 23.16
C HIS A 289 24.74 -23.00 21.76
N GLU A 290 23.44 -22.77 21.63
CA GLU A 290 22.77 -22.38 20.38
C GLU A 290 23.37 -21.14 19.72
N ASP A 291 23.98 -20.25 20.49
CA ASP A 291 24.54 -18.96 20.07
C ASP A 291 25.89 -18.78 20.79
N THR A 292 26.99 -18.96 20.05
CA THR A 292 28.34 -18.99 20.61
C THR A 292 28.83 -17.61 21.02
N ASP A 293 28.47 -16.54 20.30
CA ASP A 293 28.94 -15.18 20.55
C ASP A 293 27.95 -14.26 21.30
N GLU A 294 26.77 -14.80 21.62
CA GLU A 294 25.71 -14.23 22.42
C GLU A 294 25.05 -12.97 21.82
N ASP A 295 24.93 -12.90 20.49
CA ASP A 295 24.32 -11.77 19.78
C ASP A 295 22.81 -11.92 19.50
N GLY A 296 22.26 -13.12 19.73
CA GLY A 296 20.87 -13.46 19.56
C GLY A 296 20.53 -14.22 18.28
N MET A 297 21.51 -14.46 17.41
CA MET A 297 21.40 -15.35 16.25
C MET A 297 22.06 -16.71 16.56
N PRO A 298 21.46 -17.85 16.18
CA PRO A 298 22.06 -19.15 16.39
C PRO A 298 23.15 -19.45 15.40
N ASP A 299 24.11 -20.24 15.87
CA ASP A 299 25.28 -20.62 15.09
C ASP A 299 24.89 -21.29 13.77
N GLY A 300 23.91 -22.22 13.82
CA GLY A 300 23.42 -22.92 12.65
C GLY A 300 22.69 -22.05 11.62
N TRP A 301 22.00 -21.01 12.07
CA TRP A 301 21.35 -20.05 11.17
C TRP A 301 22.38 -19.13 10.51
N GLU A 302 23.33 -18.61 11.29
CA GLU A 302 24.39 -17.74 10.78
C GLU A 302 25.28 -18.47 9.77
N ALA A 303 25.75 -19.67 10.10
CA ALA A 303 26.61 -20.46 9.24
C ALA A 303 25.92 -20.82 7.91
N THR A 304 24.62 -21.12 7.94
CA THR A 304 23.84 -21.44 6.73
C THR A 304 23.65 -20.22 5.83
N ASN A 305 23.50 -19.03 6.43
CA ASN A 305 23.33 -17.75 5.72
C ASN A 305 24.66 -17.04 5.43
N GLY A 306 25.80 -17.62 5.78
CA GLY A 306 27.12 -17.08 5.45
C GLY A 306 27.60 -15.95 6.36
N LEU A 307 27.02 -15.83 7.55
CA LEU A 307 27.46 -14.94 8.63
C LEU A 307 28.44 -15.69 9.56
N ASP A 308 29.39 -14.97 10.17
CA ASP A 308 30.42 -15.55 11.06
C ASP A 308 29.83 -15.73 12.47
N PRO A 309 29.57 -16.98 12.95
CA PRO A 309 28.91 -17.23 14.24
C PRO A 309 29.74 -16.93 15.49
N ARG A 310 30.94 -16.37 15.30
CA ARG A 310 31.81 -15.90 16.37
C ARG A 310 32.06 -14.39 16.30
N ASP A 311 31.37 -13.69 15.41
CA ASP A 311 31.45 -12.24 15.29
C ASP A 311 30.08 -11.58 15.48
N GLY A 312 29.63 -11.52 16.74
CA GLY A 312 28.35 -10.91 17.13
C GLY A 312 28.21 -9.41 16.89
N SER A 313 29.12 -8.80 16.13
CA SER A 313 28.90 -7.48 15.52
C SER A 313 28.18 -7.55 14.19
N ASN A 314 28.05 -8.74 13.59
CA ASN A 314 27.32 -8.98 12.34
C ASN A 314 25.80 -8.83 12.52
N GLY A 315 25.22 -9.10 13.70
CA GLY A 315 23.78 -8.95 13.95
C GLY A 315 23.23 -7.53 13.82
N ASP A 316 24.07 -6.52 14.08
CA ASP A 316 23.74 -5.09 13.95
C ASP A 316 23.94 -4.54 12.52
N ILE A 317 24.46 -5.37 11.60
CA ILE A 317 24.71 -4.98 10.20
C ILE A 317 23.48 -5.32 9.36
N ASP A 318 23.14 -4.45 8.43
CA ASP A 318 22.20 -4.69 7.33
C ASP A 318 23.07 -4.81 6.06
N SER A 319 23.28 -6.05 5.60
CA SER A 319 24.31 -6.36 4.61
C SER A 319 23.84 -6.15 3.18
N ASP A 320 22.54 -6.29 2.94
CA ASP A 320 21.89 -6.32 1.64
C ASP A 320 21.02 -5.09 1.35
N ARG A 321 20.78 -4.24 2.35
CA ARG A 321 20.13 -2.91 2.29
C ARG A 321 18.67 -3.00 1.88
N ASP A 322 17.98 -3.93 2.48
CA ASP A 322 16.58 -4.22 2.20
C ASP A 322 15.61 -3.42 3.11
N GLY A 323 16.12 -2.77 4.16
CA GLY A 323 15.42 -1.73 4.90
C GLY A 323 14.86 -0.59 4.01
N TYR A 324 13.82 0.09 4.51
CA TYR A 324 13.02 1.04 3.71
C TYR A 324 12.50 2.24 4.52
N ASP A 325 12.43 3.40 3.86
CA ASP A 325 11.91 4.70 4.35
C ASP A 325 10.38 4.64 4.57
N ALA A 326 9.97 4.06 5.69
CA ALA A 326 8.57 3.71 5.98
C ALA A 326 7.70 4.95 6.19
N ASP A 327 8.25 6.04 6.72
CA ASP A 327 7.52 7.29 6.92
C ASP A 327 7.67 8.31 5.76
N GLY A 328 8.54 8.00 4.80
CA GLY A 328 8.74 8.73 3.55
C GLY A 328 9.49 10.05 3.72
N ASP A 329 10.25 10.22 4.80
CA ASP A 329 10.98 11.44 5.13
C ASP A 329 12.48 11.38 4.76
N GLY A 330 13.01 10.20 4.44
CA GLY A 330 14.38 9.90 4.03
C GLY A 330 14.75 10.30 2.60
N SER A 331 13.74 10.47 1.75
CA SER A 331 13.90 10.72 0.31
C SER A 331 14.53 12.09 -0.05
N VAL A 332 15.69 12.07 -0.71
CA VAL A 332 16.37 13.28 -1.21
C VAL A 332 15.88 13.65 -2.62
N THR A 333 14.96 14.61 -2.69
CA THR A 333 14.39 15.14 -3.95
C THR A 333 14.73 16.61 -4.18
N PHE A 334 14.48 17.12 -5.41
CA PHE A 334 14.58 18.55 -5.70
C PHE A 334 13.19 19.19 -5.92
N ASP A 335 12.56 19.60 -4.82
CA ASP A 335 11.22 20.19 -4.75
C ASP A 335 11.03 21.48 -5.58
N GLN A 336 12.09 22.28 -5.74
CA GLN A 336 12.09 23.59 -6.40
C GLN A 336 12.36 23.55 -7.92
N LEU A 337 12.15 22.40 -8.57
CA LEU A 337 12.41 22.24 -10.00
C LEU A 337 11.44 23.06 -10.87
N GLU A 338 11.94 24.10 -11.54
CA GLU A 338 11.17 24.87 -12.54
C GLU A 338 11.32 24.35 -13.99
N ASN A 339 12.43 23.68 -14.31
CA ASN A 339 12.73 23.18 -15.67
C ASN A 339 13.42 21.82 -15.56
N VAL A 340 14.71 21.75 -15.85
CA VAL A 340 15.52 20.53 -15.74
C VAL A 340 16.70 20.77 -14.81
N ALA A 341 17.02 19.76 -14.00
CA ALA A 341 18.21 19.71 -13.16
C ALA A 341 19.21 18.73 -13.77
N LEU A 342 20.49 19.09 -13.79
CA LEU A 342 21.56 18.17 -14.18
C LEU A 342 22.33 17.74 -12.93
N VAL A 343 22.52 16.44 -12.73
CA VAL A 343 23.37 15.92 -11.66
C VAL A 343 24.84 16.28 -11.93
N VAL A 344 25.50 16.97 -11.00
CA VAL A 344 26.90 17.43 -11.16
C VAL A 344 27.87 16.70 -10.26
N ALA A 345 27.43 16.34 -9.06
CA ALA A 345 28.21 15.58 -8.10
C ALA A 345 27.29 14.83 -7.16
N ILE A 346 27.74 13.66 -6.74
CA ILE A 346 27.22 12.87 -5.64
C ILE A 346 28.37 12.86 -4.63
N ASP A 347 28.12 13.39 -3.44
CA ASP A 347 29.13 13.67 -2.41
C ASP A 347 29.18 12.54 -1.34
N VAL A 348 28.42 11.46 -1.52
CA VAL A 348 28.28 10.29 -0.62
C VAL A 348 28.42 8.98 -1.39
N GLU A 349 28.77 7.90 -0.70
CA GLU A 349 28.78 6.52 -1.18
C GLU A 349 27.69 5.71 -0.43
N LEU A 350 27.37 4.50 -0.90
CA LEU A 350 26.49 3.59 -0.16
C LEU A 350 27.13 3.24 1.20
N ASP A 351 26.32 3.00 2.23
CA ASP A 351 26.72 2.77 3.64
C ASP A 351 27.33 3.99 4.36
N ASP A 352 27.45 5.14 3.69
CA ASP A 352 27.88 6.35 4.37
C ASP A 352 26.80 6.81 5.36
N TRP A 353 27.18 6.96 6.63
CA TRP A 353 26.36 7.68 7.60
C TRP A 353 26.33 9.19 7.29
N VAL A 354 25.14 9.76 7.15
CA VAL A 354 24.93 11.18 6.90
C VAL A 354 24.12 11.84 8.02
N SER A 355 24.50 13.06 8.40
CA SER A 355 23.71 13.85 9.35
C SER A 355 22.64 14.67 8.64
N ALA A 356 21.51 14.93 9.31
CA ALA A 356 20.49 15.83 8.78
C ALA A 356 21.08 17.20 8.36
N ASN A 357 20.70 17.67 7.17
CA ASN A 357 21.23 18.85 6.47
C ASN A 357 22.67 18.73 5.92
N GLN A 358 23.29 17.56 5.94
CA GLN A 358 24.55 17.31 5.24
C GLN A 358 24.32 17.34 3.73
N THR A 359 25.24 17.93 2.96
CA THR A 359 25.15 17.91 1.49
C THR A 359 25.49 16.52 0.97
N VAL A 360 24.54 15.90 0.25
CA VAL A 360 24.67 14.54 -0.30
C VAL A 360 24.83 14.54 -1.83
N ALA A 361 24.22 15.51 -2.52
CA ALA A 361 24.33 15.64 -3.97
C ALA A 361 24.30 17.10 -4.42
N ARG A 362 24.63 17.36 -5.68
CA ARG A 362 24.61 18.71 -6.26
C ARG A 362 23.96 18.71 -7.63
N ALA A 363 22.92 19.53 -7.76
CA ALA A 363 22.20 19.77 -8.99
C ALA A 363 22.68 21.06 -9.67
N ARG A 364 22.78 21.06 -11.00
CA ARG A 364 22.91 22.28 -11.81
C ARG A 364 21.61 22.57 -12.53
N ILE A 365 20.96 23.65 -12.14
CA ILE A 365 19.70 24.11 -12.71
C ILE A 365 19.91 25.27 -13.68
N THR A 366 18.96 25.45 -14.60
CA THR A 366 18.92 26.61 -15.51
C THR A 366 17.72 27.49 -15.16
N LEU A 367 17.98 28.72 -14.70
CA LEU A 367 16.94 29.67 -14.32
C LEU A 367 16.27 30.33 -15.53
N SER A 368 15.04 30.81 -15.34
CA SER A 368 14.27 31.64 -16.28
C SER A 368 15.07 32.89 -16.73
N GLY A 369 15.83 32.75 -17.82
CA GLY A 369 16.82 33.73 -18.27
C GLY A 369 18.15 33.14 -18.79
N GLY A 370 18.35 31.82 -18.68
CA GLY A 370 19.49 31.09 -19.25
C GLY A 370 20.76 31.07 -18.37
N ASN A 371 20.67 31.59 -17.13
CA ASN A 371 21.77 31.50 -16.16
C ASN A 371 21.76 30.13 -15.48
N GLN A 372 22.93 29.52 -15.34
CA GLN A 372 23.11 28.24 -14.65
C GLN A 372 23.58 28.46 -13.20
N GLN A 373 23.02 27.71 -12.27
CA GLN A 373 23.39 27.72 -10.86
C GLN A 373 23.54 26.29 -10.34
N VAL A 374 24.53 26.06 -9.47
CA VAL A 374 24.71 24.78 -8.76
C VAL A 374 24.08 24.92 -7.37
N ILE A 375 23.20 23.99 -7.02
CA ILE A 375 22.48 23.92 -5.75
C ILE A 375 22.87 22.63 -5.03
N PRO A 376 23.24 22.68 -3.74
CA PRO A 376 23.42 21.49 -2.93
C PRO A 376 22.06 20.91 -2.54
N LEU A 377 21.91 19.60 -2.71
CA LEU A 377 20.85 18.79 -2.12
C LEU A 377 21.37 18.25 -0.79
N VAL A 378 20.52 18.30 0.23
CA VAL A 378 20.89 17.93 1.59
C VAL A 378 20.03 16.76 2.07
N ALA A 379 20.59 15.94 2.96
CA ALA A 379 19.88 14.90 3.67
C ALA A 379 18.72 15.52 4.50
N PRO A 380 17.47 15.09 4.33
CA PRO A 380 16.35 15.53 5.16
C PRO A 380 16.52 15.07 6.63
N VAL A 381 16.89 13.81 6.83
CA VAL A 381 17.09 13.15 8.13
C VAL A 381 18.53 12.66 8.33
N GLU A 382 18.81 12.07 9.50
CA GLU A 382 20.08 11.42 9.79
C GLU A 382 19.95 9.90 9.68
N GLY A 383 20.86 9.26 8.92
CA GLY A 383 20.72 7.84 8.60
C GLY A 383 21.82 7.34 7.66
N TYR A 384 21.65 6.14 7.16
CA TYR A 384 22.55 5.50 6.19
C TYR A 384 22.06 5.67 4.76
N VAL A 385 23.00 5.80 3.82
CA VAL A 385 22.67 5.89 2.39
C VAL A 385 22.44 4.49 1.81
N TYR A 386 21.18 4.15 1.55
CA TYR A 386 20.76 2.82 1.07
C TYR A 386 20.70 2.73 -0.45
N SER A 387 20.21 3.79 -1.11
CA SER A 387 20.09 3.81 -2.56
C SER A 387 20.56 5.14 -3.17
N ILE A 388 21.15 5.06 -4.37
CA ILE A 388 21.55 6.20 -5.18
C ILE A 388 20.99 5.97 -6.59
N ASN A 389 19.87 6.63 -6.88
CA ASN A 389 19.05 6.38 -8.09
C ASN A 389 19.46 7.25 -9.28
N VAL A 390 20.55 8.01 -9.17
CA VAL A 390 21.02 8.95 -10.20
C VAL A 390 22.52 8.83 -10.45
N GLU A 391 22.95 9.09 -11.69
CA GLU A 391 24.36 9.16 -12.07
C GLU A 391 24.80 10.61 -12.39
N VAL A 392 26.10 10.87 -12.22
CA VAL A 392 26.68 12.18 -12.57
C VAL A 392 26.58 12.42 -14.08
N GLY A 393 25.70 13.33 -14.46
CA GLY A 393 25.41 13.67 -15.86
C GLY A 393 23.95 13.49 -16.25
N ASP A 394 23.15 12.88 -15.38
CA ASP A 394 21.72 12.68 -15.63
C ASP A 394 20.92 13.96 -15.58
N THR A 395 19.85 13.99 -16.37
CA THR A 395 18.89 15.10 -16.43
C THR A 395 17.60 14.68 -15.77
N ILE A 396 17.25 15.40 -14.71
CA ILE A 396 16.05 15.19 -13.92
C ILE A 396 14.97 16.15 -14.39
N GLU A 397 13.80 15.58 -14.69
CA GLU A 397 12.65 16.28 -15.28
C GLU A 397 11.46 16.37 -14.30
N SER A 398 11.42 15.53 -13.27
CA SER A 398 10.38 15.57 -12.23
C SER A 398 10.93 16.03 -10.88
N ARG A 399 10.07 16.68 -10.10
CA ARG A 399 10.36 17.02 -8.69
C ARG A 399 10.20 15.83 -7.74
N LEU A 400 9.57 14.76 -8.24
CA LEU A 400 9.29 13.53 -7.48
C LEU A 400 10.40 12.49 -7.65
N ASP A 401 11.35 12.71 -8.57
CA ASP A 401 12.48 11.78 -8.77
C ASP A 401 13.38 11.83 -7.52
N VAL A 402 13.47 10.71 -6.80
CA VAL A 402 14.35 10.52 -5.63
C VAL A 402 15.77 10.29 -6.12
N TRP A 403 16.74 11.04 -5.57
CA TRP A 403 18.15 10.95 -5.98
C TRP A 403 18.93 10.00 -5.10
N VAL A 404 18.72 10.13 -3.80
CA VAL A 404 19.37 9.36 -2.74
C VAL A 404 18.31 9.06 -1.71
N GLU A 405 18.29 7.83 -1.22
CA GLU A 405 17.42 7.38 -0.15
C GLU A 405 18.26 7.17 1.10
N ILE A 406 17.77 7.73 2.20
CA ILE A 406 18.44 7.70 3.49
C ILE A 406 17.49 7.00 4.44
N VAL A 407 17.94 5.91 5.04
CA VAL A 407 17.16 5.09 5.97
C VAL A 407 17.63 5.40 7.38
N GLU A 408 16.69 5.72 8.29
CA GLU A 408 16.98 5.99 9.70
C GLU A 408 17.34 4.70 10.45
N LEU A 409 17.91 4.81 11.65
CA LEU A 409 18.34 3.62 12.42
C LEU A 409 17.18 2.71 12.83
N ASP A 410 15.99 3.26 13.01
CA ASP A 410 14.77 2.52 13.36
C ASP A 410 14.02 1.95 12.14
N GLU A 411 14.52 2.22 10.94
CA GLU A 411 13.99 1.73 9.66
C GLU A 411 14.96 0.76 8.95
N MET A 412 16.14 0.52 9.54
CA MET A 412 17.05 -0.53 9.08
C MET A 412 16.44 -1.90 9.36
N PHE A 413 16.75 -2.88 8.52
CA PHE A 413 16.40 -4.26 8.73
C PHE A 413 17.70 -5.06 8.85
N THR A 414 18.18 -5.21 10.09
CA THR A 414 19.49 -5.84 10.34
C THR A 414 19.40 -7.36 10.28
N ASN A 415 20.54 -8.04 10.14
CA ASN A 415 20.63 -9.51 10.15
C ASN A 415 19.89 -10.14 11.36
N LEU A 416 19.98 -9.50 12.55
CA LEU A 416 19.23 -9.94 13.73
C LEU A 416 17.72 -9.74 13.58
N MET A 417 17.26 -8.67 12.92
CA MET A 417 15.84 -8.46 12.64
C MET A 417 15.31 -9.50 11.64
N GLU A 418 16.10 -9.84 10.63
CA GLU A 418 15.81 -10.90 9.66
C GLU A 418 15.62 -12.27 10.29
N TYR A 419 16.52 -12.65 11.20
CA TYR A 419 16.36 -13.86 11.98
C TYR A 419 15.10 -13.82 12.86
N ASN A 420 14.83 -12.69 13.51
CA ASN A 420 13.69 -12.52 14.40
C ASN A 420 12.34 -12.40 13.66
N ALA A 421 12.34 -12.09 12.36
CA ALA A 421 11.13 -11.98 11.55
C ALA A 421 10.30 -13.27 11.56
N ARG A 422 10.94 -14.42 11.82
CA ARG A 422 10.34 -15.75 11.98
C ARG A 422 9.28 -15.90 13.09
N ASP A 423 9.11 -14.90 13.96
CA ASP A 423 8.11 -14.86 15.04
C ASP A 423 7.38 -13.51 14.99
N SER A 424 6.47 -13.35 14.02
CA SER A 424 5.80 -12.07 13.72
C SER A 424 4.96 -11.54 14.88
N ASP A 425 4.34 -12.42 15.68
CA ASP A 425 3.49 -12.01 16.81
C ASP A 425 4.22 -11.96 18.16
N GLY A 426 5.49 -12.38 18.19
CA GLY A 426 6.37 -12.35 19.36
C GLY A 426 5.87 -13.24 20.50
N ASP A 427 5.08 -14.27 20.18
CA ASP A 427 4.54 -15.20 21.18
C ASP A 427 5.50 -16.34 21.54
N GLY A 428 6.64 -16.41 20.84
CA GLY A 428 7.69 -17.41 20.99
C GLY A 428 7.41 -18.69 20.20
N ILE A 429 6.42 -18.69 19.31
CA ILE A 429 6.14 -19.76 18.35
C ILE A 429 6.51 -19.27 16.96
N ILE A 430 7.51 -19.93 16.38
CA ILE A 430 7.98 -19.62 15.03
C ILE A 430 6.84 -19.81 14.01
N ASP A 431 6.55 -18.78 13.22
CA ASP A 431 5.57 -18.76 12.14
C ASP A 431 6.17 -19.03 10.75
N GLY A 432 7.48 -18.79 10.58
CA GLY A 432 8.27 -19.23 9.42
C GLY A 432 8.86 -18.14 8.52
N ARG A 433 8.73 -16.85 8.87
CA ARG A 433 9.13 -15.70 8.03
C ARG A 433 10.61 -15.26 8.13
N SER A 434 11.55 -16.18 8.35
CA SER A 434 12.99 -15.83 8.37
C SER A 434 13.48 -15.54 6.94
N THR A 435 14.32 -14.54 6.79
CA THR A 435 14.87 -14.08 5.48
C THR A 435 16.36 -14.39 5.31
N ASP A 436 16.87 -14.24 4.09
CA ASP A 436 18.30 -14.41 3.76
C ASP A 436 19.05 -13.06 3.90
N PRO A 437 19.91 -12.90 4.91
CA PRO A 437 20.59 -11.63 5.24
C PRO A 437 21.57 -11.10 4.21
N LEU A 438 21.80 -11.86 3.14
CA LEU A 438 22.66 -11.46 2.03
C LEU A 438 21.88 -11.24 0.73
N ASN A 439 20.55 -11.35 0.76
CA ASN A 439 19.68 -11.24 -0.40
C ASN A 439 18.44 -10.38 -0.09
N PRO A 440 18.33 -9.17 -0.66
CA PRO A 440 17.35 -8.16 -0.25
C PRO A 440 15.90 -8.43 -0.72
N ASP A 441 15.64 -9.62 -1.27
CA ASP A 441 14.39 -10.08 -1.89
C ASP A 441 14.48 -11.61 -1.97
N THR A 442 14.09 -12.29 -0.89
CA THR A 442 14.31 -13.72 -0.64
C THR A 442 13.57 -14.60 -1.64
N ASP A 443 12.34 -14.25 -2.01
CA ASP A 443 11.51 -15.03 -2.94
C ASP A 443 11.62 -14.57 -4.41
N GLY A 444 12.17 -13.39 -4.64
CA GLY A 444 12.43 -12.82 -5.96
C GLY A 444 11.21 -12.16 -6.61
N ASP A 445 10.17 -11.78 -5.87
CA ASP A 445 8.94 -11.17 -6.37
C ASP A 445 9.09 -9.68 -6.74
N GLY A 446 10.14 -9.05 -6.23
CA GLY A 446 10.52 -7.66 -6.47
C GLY A 446 10.14 -6.70 -5.34
N LEU A 447 9.45 -7.17 -4.30
CA LEU A 447 9.31 -6.52 -3.01
C LEU A 447 10.54 -6.87 -2.16
N LYS A 448 10.95 -5.95 -1.27
CA LYS A 448 12.11 -6.20 -0.42
C LYS A 448 11.64 -6.80 0.90
N ASP A 449 12.38 -7.78 1.40
CA ASP A 449 12.13 -8.46 2.67
C ASP A 449 11.83 -7.49 3.82
N GLY A 450 12.66 -6.45 3.99
CA GLY A 450 12.42 -5.40 4.97
C GLY A 450 11.08 -4.68 4.83
N ILE A 451 10.58 -4.42 3.61
CA ILE A 451 9.26 -3.81 3.38
C ILE A 451 8.14 -4.76 3.80
N GLU A 452 8.30 -6.05 3.50
CA GLU A 452 7.31 -7.09 3.79
C GLU A 452 7.11 -7.32 5.29
N VAL A 453 8.22 -7.32 6.03
CA VAL A 453 8.23 -7.55 7.48
C VAL A 453 7.87 -6.27 8.26
N ILE A 454 8.43 -5.11 7.89
CA ILE A 454 8.09 -3.82 8.52
C ILE A 454 6.63 -3.44 8.22
N GLY A 455 6.18 -3.75 7.01
CA GLY A 455 4.83 -3.49 6.53
C GLY A 455 4.61 -2.05 6.05
N TRP A 456 3.50 -1.85 5.36
CA TRP A 456 3.07 -0.55 4.83
C TRP A 456 1.60 -0.29 5.14
N GLU A 457 1.16 0.95 4.94
CA GLU A 457 -0.22 1.37 5.19
C GLU A 457 -0.99 1.49 3.88
N ILE A 458 -2.12 0.79 3.81
CA ILE A 458 -3.07 0.89 2.70
C ILE A 458 -4.37 1.56 3.14
N LEU A 459 -5.09 2.16 2.18
CA LEU A 459 -6.41 2.71 2.38
C LEU A 459 -7.47 1.77 1.82
N VAL A 460 -8.27 1.14 2.69
CA VAL A 460 -9.38 0.27 2.29
C VAL A 460 -10.71 0.97 2.55
N VAL A 461 -11.58 0.99 1.55
CA VAL A 461 -12.96 1.45 1.67
C VAL A 461 -13.85 0.22 1.81
N ASN A 462 -14.25 -0.11 3.04
CA ASN A 462 -15.23 -1.14 3.36
C ASN A 462 -16.24 -0.56 4.34
N ARG A 463 -17.38 -0.09 3.81
CA ARG A 463 -18.47 0.56 4.58
C ARG A 463 -17.94 1.70 5.48
N GLY A 464 -16.93 2.41 4.96
CA GLY A 464 -16.13 3.41 5.66
C GLY A 464 -14.67 3.33 5.20
N VAL A 465 -13.92 4.42 5.39
CA VAL A 465 -12.50 4.48 5.03
C VAL A 465 -11.66 4.04 6.24
N GLN A 466 -10.87 2.99 6.07
CA GLN A 466 -9.99 2.40 7.09
C GLN A 466 -8.54 2.42 6.60
N ASN A 467 -7.61 2.79 7.48
CA ASN A 467 -6.19 2.60 7.23
C ASN A 467 -5.81 1.22 7.79
N THR A 468 -5.23 0.38 6.95
CA THR A 468 -4.84 -0.99 7.31
C THR A 468 -3.35 -1.14 7.14
N HIS A 469 -2.68 -1.58 8.19
CA HIS A 469 -1.27 -1.98 8.13
C HIS A 469 -1.16 -3.39 7.55
N VAL A 470 -0.38 -3.55 6.50
CA VAL A 470 -0.21 -4.79 5.73
C VAL A 470 1.22 -5.26 5.88
N THR A 471 1.39 -6.56 6.09
CA THR A 471 2.66 -7.28 5.99
C THR A 471 2.48 -8.45 5.05
N SER A 472 3.56 -8.94 4.48
CA SER A 472 3.59 -10.17 3.67
C SER A 472 4.64 -11.16 4.21
N ASP A 473 4.74 -12.35 3.64
CA ASP A 473 5.74 -13.36 3.96
C ASP A 473 6.86 -13.33 2.89
N PRO A 474 8.07 -12.86 3.24
CA PRO A 474 9.17 -12.71 2.27
C PRO A 474 9.68 -14.03 1.66
N GLY A 475 9.26 -15.16 2.21
CA GLY A 475 9.57 -16.48 1.66
C GLY A 475 8.59 -16.92 0.56
N LEU A 476 7.54 -16.15 0.28
CA LEU A 476 6.41 -16.54 -0.56
C LEU A 476 6.03 -15.45 -1.57
N TRP A 477 6.25 -15.74 -2.86
CA TRP A 477 5.91 -14.86 -3.98
C TRP A 477 4.46 -14.29 -3.99
N ASP A 478 3.54 -14.94 -3.28
CA ASP A 478 2.10 -14.66 -3.23
C ASP A 478 1.61 -15.16 -1.86
N THR A 479 1.55 -14.25 -0.89
CA THR A 479 1.35 -14.59 0.52
C THR A 479 -0.04 -15.17 0.81
N ASP A 480 -1.08 -14.68 0.14
CA ASP A 480 -2.47 -15.11 0.37
C ASP A 480 -3.04 -16.08 -0.68
N GLU A 481 -2.23 -16.42 -1.68
CA GLU A 481 -2.52 -17.36 -2.77
C GLU A 481 -3.68 -16.94 -3.68
N ASP A 482 -3.97 -15.64 -3.82
CA ASP A 482 -5.00 -15.10 -4.74
C ASP A 482 -4.51 -15.03 -6.20
N GLY A 483 -3.20 -15.11 -6.40
CA GLY A 483 -2.53 -15.10 -7.69
C GLY A 483 -2.08 -13.72 -8.19
N LEU A 484 -2.14 -12.69 -7.37
CA LEU A 484 -1.27 -11.52 -7.44
C LEU A 484 0.06 -11.85 -6.74
N SER A 485 1.05 -10.98 -6.90
CA SER A 485 2.30 -11.10 -6.12
C SER A 485 2.33 -9.95 -5.14
N ASP A 486 3.04 -10.11 -4.03
CA ASP A 486 3.05 -9.14 -2.95
C ASP A 486 3.56 -7.77 -3.45
N PHE A 487 4.58 -7.76 -4.32
CA PHE A 487 5.03 -6.56 -5.04
C PHE A 487 3.93 -5.89 -5.86
N LYS A 488 3.11 -6.69 -6.55
CA LYS A 488 2.05 -6.17 -7.42
C LYS A 488 0.95 -5.52 -6.61
N GLU A 489 0.60 -6.14 -5.49
CA GLU A 489 -0.35 -5.60 -4.55
C GLU A 489 0.14 -4.32 -3.90
N PHE A 490 1.42 -4.25 -3.54
CA PHE A 490 2.06 -3.05 -3.03
C PHE A 490 2.02 -1.87 -4.03
N ASN A 491 2.33 -2.09 -5.31
CA ASN A 491 2.61 -1.00 -6.26
C ASN A 491 1.55 -0.74 -7.35
N ASP A 492 0.83 -1.77 -7.82
CA ASP A 492 0.10 -1.72 -9.10
C ASP A 492 -1.43 -1.82 -8.98
N VAL A 493 -1.97 -2.36 -7.89
CA VAL A 493 -3.39 -2.74 -7.78
C VAL A 493 -4.29 -1.56 -7.41
N CYS A 494 -3.88 -0.76 -6.41
CA CYS A 494 -4.60 0.43 -5.94
C CYS A 494 -3.64 1.60 -5.75
N GLY A 495 -4.16 2.81 -5.53
CA GLY A 495 -3.33 4.01 -5.34
C GLY A 495 -2.36 3.95 -4.14
N THR A 496 -2.65 3.10 -3.15
CA THR A 496 -1.79 2.78 -1.99
C THR A 496 -1.52 1.27 -1.86
N GLY A 497 -1.86 0.48 -2.88
CA GLY A 497 -1.81 -0.97 -2.85
C GLY A 497 -3.01 -1.68 -2.21
N SER A 498 -3.15 -2.99 -2.49
CA SER A 498 -4.09 -3.94 -1.85
C SER A 498 -3.42 -4.70 -0.70
N ASN A 499 -4.16 -5.59 -0.03
CA ASN A 499 -3.68 -6.33 1.13
C ASN A 499 -3.13 -7.71 0.73
N ALA A 500 -1.81 -7.81 0.59
CA ALA A 500 -1.12 -9.06 0.23
C ALA A 500 -1.30 -10.24 1.19
N SER A 501 -1.84 -10.00 2.38
CA SER A 501 -2.19 -11.06 3.34
C SER A 501 -3.67 -11.44 3.32
N ASN A 502 -4.49 -10.88 2.42
CA ASN A 502 -5.92 -11.10 2.35
C ASN A 502 -6.50 -10.94 0.93
N ALA A 503 -6.81 -12.09 0.32
CA ALA A 503 -7.26 -12.26 -1.06
C ALA A 503 -8.56 -11.52 -1.49
N ASP A 504 -9.20 -10.80 -0.58
CA ASP A 504 -10.42 -9.99 -0.78
C ASP A 504 -10.28 -8.78 0.14
N THR A 505 -9.59 -7.75 -0.36
CA THR A 505 -9.12 -6.61 0.43
C THR A 505 -10.26 -5.79 1.03
N ASP A 506 -11.28 -5.49 0.23
CA ASP A 506 -12.43 -4.68 0.65
C ASP A 506 -13.63 -5.50 1.14
N GLY A 507 -13.63 -6.83 0.99
CA GLY A 507 -14.60 -7.73 1.59
C GLY A 507 -15.97 -7.73 0.93
N ASP A 508 -16.05 -7.36 -0.35
CA ASP A 508 -17.29 -7.36 -1.14
C ASP A 508 -17.65 -8.75 -1.71
N GLY A 509 -16.71 -9.71 -1.63
CA GLY A 509 -16.85 -11.09 -2.07
C GLY A 509 -16.31 -11.39 -3.47
N LEU A 510 -15.70 -10.40 -4.13
CA LEU A 510 -14.76 -10.57 -5.23
C LEU A 510 -13.35 -10.72 -4.65
N GLY A 511 -12.39 -11.12 -5.47
CA GLY A 511 -11.01 -11.26 -5.01
C GLY A 511 -10.13 -10.33 -5.81
N ASP A 512 -9.03 -9.87 -5.22
CA ASP A 512 -8.25 -8.75 -5.75
C ASP A 512 -7.74 -9.03 -7.17
N GLN A 513 -7.27 -10.25 -7.44
CA GLN A 513 -6.89 -10.67 -8.80
C GLN A 513 -8.06 -10.58 -9.80
N ALA A 514 -9.27 -10.94 -9.39
CA ALA A 514 -10.44 -10.95 -10.26
C ALA A 514 -10.77 -9.52 -10.73
N GLU A 515 -10.69 -8.58 -9.81
CA GLU A 515 -11.06 -7.19 -10.01
C GLU A 515 -9.97 -6.38 -10.72
N ALA A 516 -8.70 -6.57 -10.35
CA ALA A 516 -7.59 -5.79 -10.91
C ALA A 516 -7.03 -6.35 -12.23
N LEU A 517 -7.07 -7.66 -12.43
CA LEU A 517 -6.38 -8.32 -13.55
C LEU A 517 -7.32 -9.04 -14.52
N ASN A 518 -8.23 -9.88 -14.00
CA ASN A 518 -9.08 -10.70 -14.85
C ASN A 518 -10.21 -9.88 -15.48
N GLY A 519 -10.78 -8.95 -14.70
CA GLY A 519 -11.91 -8.12 -15.09
C GLY A 519 -13.21 -8.90 -15.31
N PHE A 520 -14.26 -8.14 -15.58
CA PHE A 520 -15.60 -8.62 -15.84
C PHE A 520 -16.05 -8.21 -17.23
N SER A 521 -17.12 -8.83 -17.76
CA SER A 521 -17.59 -8.58 -19.12
C SER A 521 -19.05 -8.17 -19.15
N TRP A 522 -19.33 -6.94 -19.55
CA TRP A 522 -20.68 -6.42 -19.78
C TRP A 522 -20.95 -6.26 -21.27
N TYR A 523 -21.95 -6.97 -21.80
CA TYR A 523 -22.27 -7.04 -23.24
C TYR A 523 -21.08 -7.31 -24.20
N GLY A 524 -19.98 -7.86 -23.70
CA GLY A 524 -18.79 -8.20 -24.47
C GLY A 524 -17.67 -7.14 -24.45
N GLU A 525 -17.82 -6.07 -23.68
CA GLU A 525 -16.75 -5.14 -23.31
C GLU A 525 -16.25 -5.50 -21.91
N GLU A 526 -14.93 -5.42 -21.70
CA GLU A 526 -14.29 -5.72 -20.42
C GLU A 526 -14.26 -4.48 -19.53
N TYR A 527 -14.58 -4.66 -18.25
CA TYR A 527 -14.52 -3.63 -17.21
C TYR A 527 -13.90 -4.20 -15.93
N PHE A 528 -13.48 -3.32 -15.03
CA PHE A 528 -12.79 -3.66 -13.79
C PHE A 528 -13.43 -2.88 -12.64
N THR A 529 -13.42 -3.49 -11.46
CA THR A 529 -13.78 -2.89 -10.18
C THR A 529 -12.50 -2.64 -9.37
N SER A 530 -12.61 -1.97 -8.24
CA SER A 530 -11.49 -1.59 -7.40
C SER A 530 -11.39 -2.55 -6.20
N PRO A 531 -10.32 -3.36 -6.06
CA PRO A 531 -10.13 -4.28 -4.92
C PRO A 531 -10.11 -3.62 -3.54
N CYS A 532 -9.88 -2.31 -3.51
CA CYS A 532 -9.78 -1.53 -2.29
C CYS A 532 -11.06 -0.74 -1.98
N MET A 533 -12.13 -0.94 -2.76
CA MET A 533 -13.39 -0.20 -2.63
C MET A 533 -14.58 -1.09 -2.94
N TYR A 534 -15.30 -1.47 -1.89
CA TYR A 534 -16.43 -2.42 -1.97
C TYR A 534 -17.60 -2.00 -2.89
N ASP A 535 -17.59 -0.77 -3.39
CA ASP A 535 -18.61 -0.08 -4.18
C ASP A 535 -17.87 0.93 -5.08
N THR A 536 -17.43 0.48 -6.26
CA THR A 536 -16.50 1.20 -7.12
C THR A 536 -17.10 2.48 -7.70
N ASP A 537 -18.38 2.49 -8.04
CA ASP A 537 -19.06 3.65 -8.62
C ASP A 537 -19.88 4.48 -7.61
N ASN A 538 -19.91 4.06 -6.35
CA ASN A 538 -20.51 4.75 -5.21
C ASN A 538 -22.02 4.97 -5.35
N ASP A 539 -22.72 4.00 -5.93
CA ASP A 539 -24.16 4.05 -6.12
C ASP A 539 -24.95 3.48 -4.92
N GLY A 540 -24.26 2.77 -4.02
CA GLY A 540 -24.79 2.15 -2.81
C GLY A 540 -25.01 0.64 -2.88
N LEU A 541 -24.67 0.00 -4.00
CA LEU A 541 -24.57 -1.46 -4.17
C LEU A 541 -23.12 -1.91 -3.99
N GLU A 542 -22.93 -3.17 -3.59
CA GLU A 542 -21.58 -3.73 -3.44
C GLU A 542 -21.19 -4.40 -4.77
N ASP A 543 -19.96 -4.19 -5.26
CA ASP A 543 -19.55 -4.65 -6.59
C ASP A 543 -19.79 -6.17 -6.78
N GLY A 544 -19.49 -6.95 -5.74
CA GLY A 544 -19.77 -8.38 -5.68
C GLY A 544 -21.25 -8.77 -5.84
N GLU A 545 -22.19 -7.97 -5.33
CA GLU A 545 -23.65 -8.18 -5.54
C GLU A 545 -24.07 -7.83 -6.98
N GLU A 546 -23.43 -6.84 -7.59
CA GLU A 546 -23.76 -6.40 -8.95
C GLU A 546 -23.22 -7.36 -10.01
N VAL A 547 -22.06 -7.96 -9.77
CA VAL A 547 -21.46 -8.99 -10.65
C VAL A 547 -22.10 -10.36 -10.43
N ILE A 548 -22.55 -10.67 -9.20
CA ILE A 548 -23.14 -11.96 -8.82
C ILE A 548 -24.51 -11.74 -8.18
N LEU A 549 -25.57 -12.27 -8.82
CA LEU A 549 -26.98 -12.17 -8.37
C LEU A 549 -27.13 -12.14 -6.85
N GLY A 550 -27.30 -10.94 -6.30
CA GLY A 550 -27.37 -10.68 -4.88
C GLY A 550 -28.76 -10.79 -4.27
N GLN A 551 -29.02 -9.96 -3.27
CA GLN A 551 -30.24 -10.00 -2.47
C GLN A 551 -31.43 -9.37 -3.20
N ASP A 552 -31.19 -8.38 -4.05
CA ASP A 552 -32.20 -7.72 -4.87
C ASP A 552 -32.59 -8.52 -6.13
N ASN A 553 -31.73 -9.45 -6.56
CA ASN A 553 -31.80 -10.25 -7.80
C ASN A 553 -31.59 -9.46 -9.11
N PHE A 554 -30.97 -8.30 -9.05
CA PHE A 554 -30.50 -7.60 -10.23
C PHE A 554 -29.01 -7.92 -10.47
N LEU A 555 -28.56 -7.65 -11.69
CA LEU A 555 -27.15 -7.68 -12.08
C LEU A 555 -26.97 -6.37 -12.82
N THR A 556 -26.38 -5.40 -12.16
CA THR A 556 -26.09 -4.05 -12.65
C THR A 556 -24.61 -3.95 -13.03
N HIS A 557 -24.20 -2.80 -13.52
CA HIS A 557 -22.84 -2.57 -13.98
C HIS A 557 -22.01 -1.94 -12.86
N ALA A 558 -21.25 -2.76 -12.12
CA ALA A 558 -20.47 -2.39 -10.92
C ALA A 558 -19.37 -1.29 -11.04
N ASN A 559 -19.30 -0.55 -12.14
CA ASN A 559 -18.46 0.65 -12.20
C ASN A 559 -19.13 1.79 -12.97
N ASN A 560 -20.44 1.68 -13.13
CA ASN A 560 -21.33 2.63 -13.74
C ASN A 560 -22.60 2.72 -12.90
N SER A 561 -22.68 3.77 -12.09
CA SER A 561 -23.72 3.98 -11.06
C SER A 561 -25.16 4.07 -11.57
N ASP A 562 -25.39 4.10 -12.88
CA ASP A 562 -26.70 4.21 -13.55
C ASP A 562 -26.66 3.31 -14.79
N THR A 563 -27.07 2.05 -14.61
CA THR A 563 -26.85 0.99 -15.60
C THR A 563 -27.69 1.15 -16.86
N ASP A 564 -28.86 1.79 -16.77
CA ASP A 564 -29.78 1.98 -17.90
C ASP A 564 -29.85 3.43 -18.45
N ASP A 565 -29.00 4.31 -17.92
CA ASP A 565 -28.74 5.68 -18.37
C ASP A 565 -29.99 6.59 -18.29
N ASP A 566 -30.77 6.48 -17.21
CA ASP A 566 -32.03 7.21 -17.04
C ASP A 566 -31.96 8.40 -16.06
N GLY A 567 -30.84 8.53 -15.34
CA GLY A 567 -30.55 9.57 -14.37
C GLY A 567 -30.85 9.19 -12.91
N LEU A 568 -31.35 7.99 -12.64
CA LEU A 568 -31.47 7.40 -11.31
C LEU A 568 -30.34 6.40 -11.09
N ILE A 569 -29.63 6.50 -9.97
CA ILE A 569 -28.57 5.54 -9.66
C ILE A 569 -29.16 4.19 -9.20
N ASP A 570 -28.54 3.08 -9.57
CA ASP A 570 -29.13 1.74 -9.41
C ASP A 570 -29.46 1.43 -7.93
N GLY A 571 -28.56 1.78 -7.01
CA GLY A 571 -28.79 1.67 -5.57
C GLY A 571 -30.02 2.45 -5.06
N ASN A 572 -30.35 3.60 -5.67
CA ASN A 572 -31.56 4.37 -5.36
C ASN A 572 -32.83 3.77 -5.95
N GLU A 573 -32.72 2.89 -6.93
CA GLU A 573 -33.87 2.17 -7.48
C GLU A 573 -34.27 1.01 -6.59
N VAL A 574 -33.29 0.25 -6.13
CA VAL A 574 -33.54 -1.03 -5.44
C VAL A 574 -33.51 -0.95 -3.92
N LEU A 575 -32.54 -0.23 -3.32
CA LEU A 575 -32.29 -0.23 -1.87
C LEU A 575 -32.72 1.07 -1.19
N PHE A 576 -32.38 2.22 -1.81
CA PHE A 576 -32.44 3.54 -1.18
C PHE A 576 -33.44 4.49 -1.84
N VAL A 577 -34.62 3.99 -2.17
CA VAL A 577 -35.70 4.75 -2.84
C VAL A 577 -35.79 6.21 -2.31
N PRO A 578 -35.47 7.23 -3.15
CA PRO A 578 -35.37 8.65 -2.77
C PRO A 578 -36.64 9.24 -2.14
N ARG A 579 -37.79 8.62 -2.43
CA ARG A 579 -39.12 9.07 -2.02
C ARG A 579 -39.76 8.06 -1.06
N PRO A 580 -40.36 8.51 0.06
CA PRO A 580 -41.09 7.60 0.92
C PRO A 580 -42.31 7.04 0.20
N TYR A 581 -42.68 5.79 0.52
CA TYR A 581 -43.91 5.15 0.03
C TYR A 581 -43.95 4.86 -1.48
N GLN A 582 -42.83 5.09 -2.16
CA GLN A 582 -42.58 4.67 -3.52
C GLN A 582 -42.08 3.22 -3.51
N ASN A 583 -42.50 2.40 -4.48
CA ASN A 583 -41.91 1.08 -4.68
C ASN A 583 -40.63 1.22 -5.53
N PRO A 584 -39.69 0.26 -5.42
CA PRO A 584 -38.52 0.19 -6.30
C PRO A 584 -38.87 0.23 -7.79
N THR A 585 -37.97 0.83 -8.58
CA THR A 585 -37.91 0.75 -10.05
C THR A 585 -36.95 -0.36 -10.47
N ASN A 586 -36.71 -0.55 -11.76
CA ASN A 586 -35.87 -1.61 -12.29
C ASN A 586 -34.62 -1.02 -12.94
N PRO A 587 -33.42 -1.25 -12.38
CA PRO A 587 -32.16 -0.60 -12.82
C PRO A 587 -31.61 -1.07 -14.17
N LEU A 588 -32.40 -1.83 -14.92
CA LEU A 588 -32.06 -2.32 -16.25
C LEU A 588 -33.07 -1.84 -17.31
N ILE A 589 -34.04 -1.02 -16.90
CA ILE A 589 -35.13 -0.50 -17.72
C ILE A 589 -35.39 0.95 -17.33
N ASN A 590 -34.87 1.87 -18.16
CA ASN A 590 -35.02 3.31 -18.03
C ASN A 590 -36.45 3.91 -18.04
N ASP A 591 -37.49 3.08 -18.10
CA ASP A 591 -38.92 3.44 -18.10
C ASP A 591 -39.68 2.21 -17.59
N THR A 592 -39.68 2.03 -16.27
CA THR A 592 -40.13 0.81 -15.60
C THR A 592 -41.63 0.58 -15.79
N ASP A 593 -42.45 1.63 -15.75
CA ASP A 593 -43.91 1.53 -15.91
C ASP A 593 -44.37 1.59 -17.39
N SER A 594 -43.44 1.85 -18.31
CA SER A 594 -43.61 1.92 -19.76
C SER A 594 -44.58 3.01 -20.21
N ASP A 595 -44.63 4.14 -19.52
CA ASP A 595 -45.48 5.28 -19.85
C ASP A 595 -44.81 6.31 -20.79
N GLY A 596 -43.49 6.21 -20.96
CA GLY A 596 -42.70 7.03 -21.87
C GLY A 596 -42.02 8.22 -21.20
N MET A 597 -42.06 8.30 -19.87
CA MET A 597 -41.20 9.14 -19.03
C MET A 597 -40.07 8.26 -18.46
N LEU A 598 -38.93 8.87 -18.13
CA LEU A 598 -37.77 8.14 -17.58
C LEU A 598 -37.87 8.11 -16.04
N ASP A 599 -37.52 7.01 -15.40
CA ASP A 599 -37.71 6.84 -13.95
C ASP A 599 -36.90 7.89 -13.17
N GLY A 600 -35.64 8.12 -13.57
CA GLY A 600 -34.77 9.15 -13.00
C GLY A 600 -35.27 10.59 -13.19
N TRP A 601 -35.98 10.88 -14.27
CA TRP A 601 -36.61 12.19 -14.45
C TRP A 601 -37.85 12.36 -13.57
N GLU A 602 -38.69 11.33 -13.43
CA GLU A 602 -39.87 11.38 -12.56
C GLU A 602 -39.53 11.43 -11.07
N MET A 603 -38.40 10.82 -10.68
CA MET A 603 -37.97 10.70 -9.29
C MET A 603 -37.06 11.81 -8.79
N GLN A 604 -36.91 12.90 -9.54
CA GLN A 604 -36.09 14.03 -9.10
C GLN A 604 -36.56 14.57 -7.73
N VAL A 605 -35.59 14.62 -6.83
CA VAL A 605 -35.68 15.17 -5.47
C VAL A 605 -34.77 16.39 -5.38
N GLU A 606 -34.99 17.28 -4.41
CA GLU A 606 -34.16 18.47 -4.26
C GLU A 606 -32.75 18.07 -3.79
N SER A 607 -31.74 18.29 -4.66
CA SER A 607 -30.33 18.08 -4.36
C SER A 607 -29.62 19.41 -4.10
N VAL A 608 -28.55 19.35 -3.30
CA VAL A 608 -27.71 20.51 -2.97
C VAL A 608 -26.67 20.79 -4.06
N GLU A 609 -26.41 19.81 -4.93
CA GLU A 609 -25.34 19.82 -5.92
C GLU A 609 -25.87 19.97 -7.35
N ASP A 610 -26.98 19.32 -7.69
CA ASP A 610 -27.60 19.35 -9.01
C ASP A 610 -29.11 19.65 -8.92
N ASN A 611 -29.54 20.68 -9.63
CA ASN A 611 -30.93 21.08 -9.85
C ASN A 611 -31.75 21.46 -8.58
N SER A 612 -32.11 22.74 -8.47
CA SER A 612 -32.88 23.26 -7.33
C SER A 612 -34.38 22.99 -7.39
N LYS A 613 -34.84 22.07 -8.23
CA LYS A 613 -36.27 21.81 -8.49
C LYS A 613 -36.59 20.33 -8.30
N SER A 614 -37.65 20.05 -7.55
CA SER A 614 -38.09 18.70 -7.19
C SER A 614 -39.36 18.35 -7.96
N HIS A 615 -39.39 17.18 -8.60
CA HIS A 615 -40.58 16.61 -9.25
C HIS A 615 -41.44 15.80 -8.26
N SER A 616 -41.02 15.73 -7.00
CA SER A 616 -41.63 14.89 -5.97
C SER A 616 -42.85 15.56 -5.33
N LEU A 617 -43.95 15.70 -6.08
CA LEU A 617 -45.24 16.20 -5.58
C LEU A 617 -46.12 15.06 -5.05
N TRP A 618 -46.47 15.14 -3.77
CA TRP A 618 -47.41 14.24 -3.11
C TRP A 618 -48.82 14.81 -3.10
N VAL A 619 -49.76 14.11 -3.72
CA VAL A 619 -51.16 14.54 -3.88
C VAL A 619 -52.04 13.79 -2.88
N ALA A 620 -52.63 14.51 -1.93
CA ALA A 620 -53.52 13.95 -0.91
C ALA A 620 -54.91 14.60 -0.92
N THR A 621 -55.97 13.78 -0.94
CA THR A 621 -57.37 14.28 -0.92
C THR A 621 -58.01 14.25 0.48
N ASP A 622 -57.30 13.72 1.46
CA ASP A 622 -57.72 13.63 2.86
C ASP A 622 -56.52 13.87 3.79
N LEU A 623 -56.80 14.21 5.05
CA LEU A 623 -55.80 14.37 6.11
C LEU A 623 -54.90 13.13 6.23
N TRP A 624 -53.59 13.34 6.18
CA TRP A 624 -52.58 12.27 6.14
C TRP A 624 -51.40 12.51 7.10
N LEU A 625 -50.65 11.45 7.37
CA LEU A 625 -49.55 11.46 8.35
C LEU A 625 -48.21 11.28 7.62
N PRO A 626 -47.33 12.30 7.59
CA PRO A 626 -46.04 12.19 6.92
C PRO A 626 -45.04 11.27 7.67
N PRO A 627 -43.97 10.81 7.01
CA PRO A 627 -42.92 10.01 7.65
C PRO A 627 -42.32 10.74 8.86
N GLY A 628 -42.04 10.00 9.94
CA GLY A 628 -41.48 10.57 11.18
C GLY A 628 -42.51 11.19 12.13
N CYS A 629 -43.80 11.15 11.78
CA CYS A 629 -44.90 11.62 12.62
C CYS A 629 -45.73 10.47 13.20
N ASP A 630 -45.89 10.45 14.53
CA ASP A 630 -46.70 9.43 15.22
C ASP A 630 -48.15 9.89 15.52
N SER A 631 -48.43 11.19 15.34
CA SER A 631 -49.70 11.80 15.77
C SER A 631 -50.23 12.77 14.73
N MET A 632 -51.42 12.44 14.20
CA MET A 632 -52.17 13.29 13.28
C MET A 632 -52.51 14.68 13.86
N ILE A 633 -52.55 14.81 15.19
CA ILE A 633 -52.83 16.07 15.88
C ILE A 633 -51.59 16.95 15.99
N GLU A 634 -50.39 16.35 15.95
CA GLU A 634 -49.12 17.05 16.20
C GLU A 634 -48.47 17.54 14.90
N CYS A 635 -48.52 16.72 13.84
CA CYS A 635 -47.90 17.03 12.55
C CYS A 635 -48.59 16.36 11.36
N GLY A 636 -49.88 16.06 11.49
CA GLY A 636 -50.69 15.66 10.34
C GLY A 636 -50.87 16.82 9.36
N LEU A 637 -50.85 16.51 8.07
CA LEU A 637 -51.01 17.46 6.98
C LEU A 637 -52.42 17.30 6.37
N ASP A 638 -53.08 18.42 6.08
CA ASP A 638 -54.40 18.47 5.46
C ASP A 638 -54.33 18.20 3.94
N GLU A 639 -55.47 18.06 3.29
CA GLU A 639 -55.55 17.78 1.85
C GLU A 639 -54.86 18.86 1.00
N GLY A 640 -54.15 18.46 -0.05
CA GLY A 640 -53.34 19.36 -0.90
C GLY A 640 -52.18 18.64 -1.58
N GLY A 641 -51.39 19.41 -2.33
CA GLY A 641 -50.13 19.01 -2.95
C GLY A 641 -48.92 19.45 -2.11
N TYR A 642 -48.06 18.51 -1.74
CA TYR A 642 -46.87 18.75 -0.92
C TYR A 642 -45.60 18.28 -1.60
N ILE A 643 -44.59 19.15 -1.68
CA ILE A 643 -43.29 18.80 -2.25
C ILE A 643 -42.44 18.05 -1.21
N TRP A 644 -41.85 16.93 -1.63
CA TRP A 644 -40.81 16.23 -0.90
C TRP A 644 -39.44 16.72 -1.33
N LYS A 645 -38.62 17.11 -0.34
CA LYS A 645 -37.25 17.56 -0.59
C LYS A 645 -36.31 16.38 -0.74
N ASN A 646 -36.08 15.65 0.34
CA ASN A 646 -35.28 14.43 0.45
C ASN A 646 -35.40 13.89 1.90
N TRP A 647 -34.73 12.79 2.23
CA TRP A 647 -34.78 12.19 3.58
C TRP A 647 -34.28 13.10 4.72
N LEU A 648 -33.44 14.10 4.45
CA LEU A 648 -32.96 15.08 5.44
C LEU A 648 -33.93 16.26 5.60
N GLY A 649 -34.50 16.76 4.50
CA GLY A 649 -35.39 17.91 4.45
C GLY A 649 -36.86 17.59 4.74
N GLY A 650 -37.28 16.35 4.47
CA GLY A 650 -38.65 15.90 4.61
C GLY A 650 -39.62 16.57 3.62
N PHE A 651 -40.90 16.58 3.98
CA PHE A 651 -41.93 17.34 3.26
C PHE A 651 -41.84 18.84 3.59
N ILE A 652 -42.03 19.69 2.58
CA ILE A 652 -42.30 21.11 2.79
C ILE A 652 -43.67 21.24 3.45
N LEU A 653 -43.73 21.90 4.61
CA LEU A 653 -44.98 22.01 5.39
C LEU A 653 -45.99 22.99 4.76
N GLU A 654 -45.53 23.85 3.86
CA GLU A 654 -46.37 24.71 3.05
C GLU A 654 -46.84 23.94 1.82
N LYS A 655 -48.16 24.00 1.54
CA LYS A 655 -48.74 23.40 0.34
C LYS A 655 -48.24 24.15 -0.88
N LYS A 656 -47.83 23.42 -1.92
CA LYS A 656 -47.55 24.00 -3.24
C LYS A 656 -48.86 24.32 -3.94
N TYR A 657 -49.82 23.39 -3.89
CA TYR A 657 -51.15 23.55 -4.48
C TYR A 657 -52.27 23.15 -3.53
N GLU A 658 -53.37 23.90 -3.54
CA GLU A 658 -54.63 23.45 -3.01
C GLU A 658 -55.32 22.46 -3.97
N VAL A 659 -56.20 21.61 -3.43
CA VAL A 659 -56.88 20.56 -4.23
C VAL A 659 -57.73 21.13 -5.39
N TYR A 660 -58.17 22.39 -5.28
CA TYR A 660 -58.95 23.05 -6.34
C TYR A 660 -58.08 23.71 -7.43
N GLU A 661 -56.77 23.83 -7.20
CA GLU A 661 -55.79 24.40 -8.13
C GLU A 661 -55.25 23.31 -9.05
N MET A 662 -55.07 22.09 -8.52
CA MET A 662 -54.64 20.92 -9.29
C MET A 662 -55.75 20.35 -10.18
N ASN A 663 -55.38 19.83 -11.37
CA ASN A 663 -56.31 19.17 -12.27
C ASN A 663 -56.37 17.66 -12.02
N LEU A 664 -57.17 17.27 -11.02
CA LEU A 664 -57.37 15.86 -10.66
C LEU A 664 -58.39 15.12 -11.56
N THR A 665 -58.71 15.66 -12.74
CA THR A 665 -59.73 15.08 -13.62
C THR A 665 -59.25 13.75 -14.20
N ASN A 666 -59.90 12.65 -13.82
CA ASN A 666 -59.48 11.28 -14.16
C ASN A 666 -58.15 10.85 -13.53
N PHE A 667 -57.62 11.57 -12.53
CA PHE A 667 -56.47 11.16 -11.72
C PHE A 667 -56.97 10.32 -10.51
N PRO A 668 -56.92 8.98 -10.56
CA PRO A 668 -57.44 8.14 -9.49
C PRO A 668 -56.50 8.15 -8.29
N VAL A 669 -56.93 8.73 -7.18
CA VAL A 669 -56.16 8.70 -5.93
C VAL A 669 -56.53 7.44 -5.13
N PRO A 670 -55.66 6.43 -5.01
CA PRO A 670 -55.96 5.19 -4.30
C PRO A 670 -55.97 5.39 -2.77
N ALA A 671 -56.59 4.45 -2.06
CA ALA A 671 -56.52 4.43 -0.60
C ALA A 671 -55.09 4.08 -0.17
N ASN A 672 -54.54 4.88 0.73
CA ASN A 672 -53.15 4.75 1.14
C ASN A 672 -53.06 4.02 2.51
N PRO A 673 -52.17 3.02 2.68
CA PRO A 673 -51.98 2.31 3.95
C PRO A 673 -51.52 3.17 5.15
N LEU A 674 -51.07 4.40 4.94
CA LEU A 674 -50.44 5.26 5.95
C LEU A 674 -51.42 5.97 6.89
N CYS A 675 -52.71 5.92 6.58
CA CYS A 675 -53.76 6.35 7.50
C CYS A 675 -55.04 5.56 7.25
N ASN A 676 -55.84 5.40 8.30
CA ASN A 676 -57.04 4.57 8.25
C ASN A 676 -58.16 5.31 7.50
N GLY A 677 -58.19 5.20 6.17
CA GLY A 677 -59.21 5.78 5.30
C GLY A 677 -58.80 7.08 4.59
N CYS A 678 -57.52 7.34 4.41
CA CYS A 678 -57.01 8.44 3.60
C CYS A 678 -56.63 7.97 2.18
N TYR A 679 -56.50 8.93 1.26
CA TYR A 679 -56.24 8.70 -0.14
C TYR A 679 -55.14 9.63 -0.62
N ALA A 680 -54.05 9.06 -1.13
CA ALA A 680 -52.91 9.82 -1.64
C ALA A 680 -51.98 8.95 -2.52
N ARG A 681 -51.30 9.58 -3.50
CA ARG A 681 -50.24 9.00 -4.34
C ARG A 681 -49.27 10.09 -4.81
N TRP A 682 -48.11 9.69 -5.31
CA TRP A 682 -47.20 10.58 -6.04
C TRP A 682 -47.85 11.05 -7.35
N ALA A 683 -47.56 12.28 -7.75
CA ALA A 683 -47.99 12.86 -9.02
C ALA A 683 -47.38 12.09 -10.22
N LEU A 684 -46.10 11.76 -10.10
CA LEU A 684 -45.31 10.93 -11.01
C LEU A 684 -44.84 9.67 -10.26
N ASP A 685 -45.19 8.49 -10.74
CA ASP A 685 -44.90 7.20 -10.10
C ASP A 685 -44.38 6.18 -11.12
N PRO A 686 -43.04 6.06 -11.30
CA PRO A 686 -42.45 5.15 -12.29
C PRO A 686 -42.43 3.68 -11.85
N SER A 687 -42.95 3.34 -10.66
CA SER A 687 -42.76 1.97 -10.14
C SER A 687 -43.49 0.91 -10.96
N GLU A 688 -42.96 -0.31 -10.97
CA GLU A 688 -43.52 -1.41 -11.76
C GLU A 688 -45.01 -1.65 -11.43
N GLY A 689 -45.88 -1.43 -12.43
CA GLY A 689 -47.32 -1.64 -12.30
C GLY A 689 -48.08 -0.50 -11.63
N SER A 690 -47.45 0.68 -11.49
CA SER A 690 -48.12 1.96 -11.23
C SER A 690 -49.12 2.29 -12.36
N MET A 691 -49.84 3.41 -12.20
CA MET A 691 -50.75 3.90 -13.23
C MET A 691 -50.06 5.00 -14.01
N LYS A 692 -49.83 4.76 -15.30
CA LYS A 692 -49.39 5.75 -16.28
C LYS A 692 -49.86 7.15 -15.95
N ASP A 693 -48.93 8.07 -15.81
CA ASP A 693 -49.22 9.46 -15.52
C ASP A 693 -48.69 10.47 -16.55
N ASP A 694 -48.09 9.98 -17.64
CA ASP A 694 -47.73 10.72 -18.86
C ASP A 694 -48.79 11.66 -19.44
N THR A 695 -50.08 11.33 -19.27
CA THR A 695 -51.22 12.07 -19.86
C THR A 695 -51.93 13.00 -18.90
N TYR A 696 -51.53 13.05 -17.62
CA TYR A 696 -52.07 14.01 -16.67
C TYR A 696 -51.38 15.36 -16.80
N ASP A 697 -52.00 16.37 -16.22
CA ASP A 697 -51.57 17.76 -16.13
C ASP A 697 -51.89 18.10 -14.68
N ILE A 698 -50.90 17.99 -13.79
CA ILE A 698 -51.16 17.94 -12.34
C ILE A 698 -51.15 19.34 -11.71
N ASP A 699 -50.29 20.22 -12.20
CA ASP A 699 -50.17 21.64 -11.82
C ASP A 699 -51.13 22.56 -12.61
N ASN A 700 -51.86 22.03 -13.59
CA ASN A 700 -53.00 22.68 -14.26
C ASN A 700 -52.58 23.91 -15.09
N ASP A 701 -51.44 23.81 -15.75
CA ASP A 701 -50.85 24.82 -16.63
C ASP A 701 -51.24 24.62 -18.11
N THR A 702 -51.96 23.52 -18.42
CA THR A 702 -52.40 23.03 -19.74
C THR A 702 -51.38 22.24 -20.57
N LEU A 703 -50.19 21.99 -20.03
CA LEU A 703 -49.21 21.04 -20.54
C LEU A 703 -49.39 19.70 -19.82
N ALA A 704 -49.24 18.59 -20.54
CA ALA A 704 -49.34 17.27 -19.90
C ALA A 704 -47.94 16.83 -19.46
N ASN A 705 -47.84 16.16 -18.31
CA ASN A 705 -46.59 15.67 -17.70
C ASN A 705 -45.61 15.09 -18.73
N GLY A 706 -46.08 14.18 -19.60
CA GLY A 706 -45.20 13.56 -20.59
C GLY A 706 -44.65 14.56 -21.62
N ALA A 707 -45.37 15.63 -21.97
CA ALA A 707 -44.93 16.68 -22.90
C ALA A 707 -43.79 17.56 -22.34
N GLU A 708 -43.60 17.51 -21.03
CA GLU A 708 -42.63 18.30 -20.27
C GLU A 708 -41.27 17.63 -20.18
N ALA A 709 -41.20 16.35 -20.58
CA ALA A 709 -39.97 15.57 -20.61
C ALA A 709 -38.79 16.31 -21.32
N PRO A 710 -37.53 16.02 -20.95
CA PRO A 710 -36.36 16.75 -21.44
C PRO A 710 -36.18 16.73 -22.96
N ASP A 711 -36.65 15.67 -23.64
CA ASP A 711 -36.60 15.54 -25.09
C ASP A 711 -37.69 16.32 -25.83
N ARG A 712 -38.63 16.95 -25.09
CA ARG A 712 -39.79 17.67 -25.60
C ARG A 712 -39.74 19.16 -25.25
N TRP A 713 -40.35 19.58 -24.13
CA TRP A 713 -40.34 20.96 -23.64
C TRP A 713 -39.43 21.18 -22.42
N ASN A 714 -38.88 20.13 -21.80
CA ASN A 714 -37.90 20.27 -20.71
C ASN A 714 -38.35 21.22 -19.59
N THR A 715 -39.60 21.04 -19.16
CA THR A 715 -40.25 21.79 -18.07
C THR A 715 -40.43 20.89 -16.84
N ASN A 716 -40.87 21.48 -15.73
CA ASN A 716 -41.06 20.78 -14.47
C ASN A 716 -42.56 20.42 -14.28
N PRO A 717 -42.95 19.14 -14.33
CA PRO A 717 -44.38 18.73 -14.34
C PRO A 717 -45.19 18.98 -13.08
N VAL A 718 -44.59 19.61 -12.08
CA VAL A 718 -45.23 19.91 -10.80
C VAL A 718 -45.03 21.37 -10.42
N ASP A 719 -44.69 22.20 -11.40
CA ASP A 719 -44.42 23.62 -11.29
C ASP A 719 -44.92 24.33 -12.54
N ASP A 720 -46.07 24.99 -12.41
CA ASP A 720 -46.84 25.58 -13.50
C ASP A 720 -46.13 26.71 -14.29
N ASP A 721 -45.04 27.27 -13.73
CA ASP A 721 -44.19 28.30 -14.34
C ASP A 721 -42.73 27.86 -14.11
N THR A 722 -42.18 27.14 -15.09
CA THR A 722 -40.85 26.55 -14.95
C THR A 722 -39.79 27.64 -14.88
N ASP A 723 -39.72 28.57 -15.81
CA ASP A 723 -38.59 29.49 -15.88
C ASP A 723 -38.73 30.76 -15.01
N GLY A 724 -39.91 30.97 -14.41
CA GLY A 724 -40.20 32.04 -13.48
C GLY A 724 -40.43 33.39 -14.16
N ASP A 725 -40.91 33.39 -15.40
CA ASP A 725 -41.22 34.59 -16.19
C ASP A 725 -42.67 35.10 -16.00
N MET A 726 -43.47 34.41 -15.17
CA MET A 726 -44.87 34.66 -14.84
C MET A 726 -45.90 34.10 -15.83
N LEU A 727 -45.48 33.37 -16.87
CA LEU A 727 -46.35 32.67 -17.80
C LEU A 727 -46.43 31.17 -17.45
N PRO A 728 -47.60 30.52 -17.65
CA PRO A 728 -47.67 29.08 -17.49
C PRO A 728 -47.10 28.32 -18.69
N ASP A 729 -46.39 27.21 -18.45
CA ASP A 729 -45.63 26.52 -19.49
C ASP A 729 -46.53 26.09 -20.68
N GLY A 730 -47.70 25.51 -20.41
CA GLY A 730 -48.66 25.11 -21.43
C GLY A 730 -49.24 26.27 -22.25
N TRP A 731 -49.33 27.47 -21.67
CA TRP A 731 -49.77 28.68 -22.37
C TRP A 731 -48.70 29.13 -23.38
N GLU A 732 -47.44 29.14 -22.96
CA GLU A 732 -46.30 29.47 -23.81
C GLU A 732 -46.15 28.50 -24.97
N VAL A 733 -46.21 27.18 -24.70
CA VAL A 733 -46.16 26.13 -25.73
C VAL A 733 -47.21 26.39 -26.81
N LYS A 734 -48.46 26.66 -26.41
CA LYS A 734 -49.56 26.90 -27.33
C LYS A 734 -49.28 28.09 -28.28
N TYR A 735 -48.81 29.21 -27.74
CA TYR A 735 -48.58 30.42 -28.57
C TYR A 735 -47.27 30.35 -29.34
N SER A 736 -46.24 29.70 -28.83
CA SER A 736 -45.03 29.37 -29.58
C SER A 736 -45.32 28.47 -30.79
N GLU A 737 -46.17 27.46 -30.64
CA GLU A 737 -46.64 26.65 -31.77
C GLU A 737 -47.45 27.47 -32.77
N GLU A 738 -48.37 28.33 -32.31
CA GLU A 738 -49.18 29.17 -33.18
C GLU A 738 -48.30 30.18 -33.96
N ALA A 739 -47.31 30.79 -33.31
CA ALA A 739 -46.34 31.73 -33.91
C ALA A 739 -45.56 31.09 -35.07
N LEU A 740 -45.12 29.84 -34.88
CA LEU A 740 -44.45 29.05 -35.91
C LEU A 740 -45.39 28.70 -37.08
N ILE A 741 -46.66 28.38 -36.79
CA ILE A 741 -47.67 28.04 -37.82
C ILE A 741 -48.02 29.25 -38.69
N ILE A 742 -48.20 30.42 -38.08
CA ILE A 742 -48.51 31.67 -38.81
C ILE A 742 -47.27 32.27 -39.49
N GLY A 743 -46.07 31.80 -39.13
CA GLY A 743 -44.80 32.23 -39.68
C GLY A 743 -44.37 33.61 -39.18
N LEU A 744 -44.76 33.95 -37.94
CA LEU A 744 -44.29 35.13 -37.22
C LEU A 744 -42.76 35.04 -37.02
N VAL A 745 -42.31 33.84 -36.67
CA VAL A 745 -40.91 33.49 -36.47
C VAL A 745 -40.54 32.24 -37.27
N ASP A 746 -39.25 32.05 -37.55
CA ASP A 746 -38.77 30.84 -38.18
C ASP A 746 -37.95 30.00 -37.20
N ASN A 747 -38.09 28.68 -37.27
CA ASN A 747 -37.43 27.75 -36.34
C ASN A 747 -35.89 27.91 -36.31
N SER A 748 -35.27 28.56 -37.31
CA SER A 748 -33.82 28.73 -37.35
C SER A 748 -33.30 29.96 -36.61
N THR A 749 -34.14 30.96 -36.33
CA THR A 749 -33.72 32.13 -35.54
C THR A 749 -33.65 31.82 -34.06
N TYR A 750 -34.68 31.20 -33.50
CA TYR A 750 -34.75 30.90 -32.06
C TYR A 750 -33.90 29.69 -31.65
N SER A 751 -33.78 28.68 -32.51
CA SER A 751 -32.85 27.56 -32.24
C SER A 751 -31.37 27.97 -32.18
N ALA A 752 -31.00 29.16 -32.67
CA ALA A 752 -29.66 29.72 -32.49
C ALA A 752 -29.41 30.20 -31.05
N TYR A 753 -30.48 30.56 -30.33
CA TYR A 753 -30.49 30.96 -28.92
C TYR A 753 -30.82 29.79 -27.98
N GLY A 754 -31.29 28.68 -28.53
CA GLY A 754 -31.66 27.48 -27.75
C GLY A 754 -33.16 27.34 -27.52
N ALA A 755 -33.96 28.34 -27.89
CA ALA A 755 -35.42 28.35 -27.76
C ALA A 755 -36.15 27.64 -28.91
N ARG A 756 -37.31 27.07 -28.59
CA ARG A 756 -38.27 26.35 -29.46
C ARG A 756 -39.48 27.20 -29.85
N GLY A 757 -39.42 28.51 -29.66
CA GLY A 757 -40.54 29.41 -29.92
C GLY A 757 -40.21 30.86 -29.59
N VAL A 758 -41.24 31.71 -29.59
CA VAL A 758 -41.13 33.11 -29.13
C VAL A 758 -41.11 33.21 -27.61
N MET A 759 -41.73 32.25 -26.94
CA MET A 759 -41.82 32.11 -25.49
C MET A 759 -41.66 30.61 -25.22
N ASP A 760 -40.42 30.16 -25.02
CA ASP A 760 -40.07 28.77 -24.71
C ASP A 760 -40.06 28.60 -23.20
N PRO A 761 -40.93 27.76 -22.63
CA PRO A 761 -41.15 27.67 -21.17
C PRO A 761 -39.93 27.17 -20.36
N ALA A 762 -38.89 26.69 -21.03
CA ALA A 762 -37.63 26.35 -20.37
C ALA A 762 -36.66 27.55 -20.22
N LEU A 763 -36.98 28.69 -20.81
CA LEU A 763 -36.09 29.83 -20.99
C LEU A 763 -36.80 31.16 -20.74
N LYS A 764 -36.50 31.73 -19.58
CA LYS A 764 -37.03 33.03 -19.14
C LYS A 764 -36.92 34.18 -20.15
N ASP A 765 -35.96 34.11 -21.07
CA ASP A 765 -35.69 35.07 -22.14
C ASP A 765 -35.31 34.26 -23.40
N SER A 766 -36.30 34.02 -24.26
CA SER A 766 -36.19 33.12 -25.42
C SER A 766 -35.37 33.69 -26.56
N ASP A 767 -35.32 35.01 -26.70
CA ASP A 767 -34.69 35.70 -27.83
C ASP A 767 -33.31 36.33 -27.47
N GLY A 768 -33.00 36.39 -26.17
CA GLY A 768 -31.74 36.82 -25.59
C GLY A 768 -31.53 38.34 -25.58
N ASP A 769 -32.59 39.14 -25.65
CA ASP A 769 -32.52 40.61 -25.62
C ASP A 769 -32.42 41.22 -24.21
N GLY A 770 -32.65 40.40 -23.18
CA GLY A 770 -32.59 40.75 -21.76
C GLY A 770 -33.91 41.20 -21.15
N ILE A 771 -35.03 41.04 -21.85
CA ILE A 771 -36.40 41.15 -21.34
C ILE A 771 -36.94 39.73 -21.13
N ASP A 772 -37.68 39.52 -20.05
CA ASP A 772 -38.30 38.21 -19.82
C ASP A 772 -39.53 38.05 -20.74
N ASP A 773 -39.79 36.84 -21.22
CA ASP A 773 -40.85 36.54 -22.21
C ASP A 773 -42.24 37.05 -21.77
N GLY A 774 -42.62 36.85 -20.50
CA GLY A 774 -43.83 37.42 -19.88
C GLY A 774 -43.92 38.95 -19.88
N MET A 775 -42.80 39.66 -20.01
CA MET A 775 -42.69 41.12 -20.06
C MET A 775 -42.52 41.67 -21.48
N GLU A 776 -42.46 40.81 -22.48
CA GLU A 776 -42.40 41.20 -23.89
C GLU A 776 -43.78 41.56 -24.45
N ASP A 777 -43.78 42.31 -25.55
CA ASP A 777 -44.95 42.61 -26.40
C ASP A 777 -44.60 42.23 -27.86
N PRO A 778 -44.75 40.95 -28.24
CA PRO A 778 -44.31 40.45 -29.54
C PRO A 778 -45.08 41.02 -30.73
N ASP A 779 -46.35 41.37 -30.58
CA ASP A 779 -47.22 41.83 -31.67
C ASP A 779 -47.43 43.35 -31.72
N ASN A 780 -46.93 44.07 -30.71
CA ASN A 780 -46.89 45.52 -30.59
C ASN A 780 -48.29 46.14 -30.67
N ASP A 781 -49.24 45.51 -30.00
CA ASP A 781 -50.65 45.90 -30.02
C ASP A 781 -51.04 46.89 -28.91
N GLY A 782 -50.11 47.25 -28.04
CA GLY A 782 -50.29 48.25 -26.99
C GLY A 782 -50.68 49.65 -27.48
N LEU A 783 -50.83 50.59 -26.54
CA LEU A 783 -51.29 51.95 -26.85
C LEU A 783 -50.22 52.77 -27.57
N ASN A 784 -50.62 53.43 -28.65
CA ASN A 784 -49.73 54.31 -29.41
C ASN A 784 -49.12 55.43 -28.55
N ARG A 785 -47.82 55.31 -28.22
CA ARG A 785 -47.04 56.29 -27.43
C ARG A 785 -47.13 57.72 -27.96
N THR A 786 -47.07 57.91 -29.28
CA THR A 786 -47.17 59.26 -29.86
C THR A 786 -48.54 59.88 -29.59
N GLY A 787 -49.60 59.05 -29.61
CA GLY A 787 -50.95 59.44 -29.23
C GLY A 787 -51.05 59.80 -27.74
N LEU A 788 -50.46 58.98 -26.87
CA LEU A 788 -50.43 59.21 -25.42
C LEU A 788 -49.67 60.50 -25.06
N ILE A 789 -48.49 60.73 -25.65
CA ILE A 789 -47.73 61.98 -25.44
C ILE A 789 -48.55 63.18 -25.95
N ALA A 790 -49.23 63.05 -27.09
CA ALA A 790 -50.11 64.12 -27.58
C ALA A 790 -51.32 64.38 -26.67
N LYS A 791 -51.78 63.37 -25.92
CA LYS A 791 -52.90 63.44 -24.97
C LYS A 791 -52.46 64.07 -23.64
N TYR A 792 -51.48 63.49 -22.97
CA TYR A 792 -51.05 63.86 -21.61
C TYR A 792 -49.91 64.89 -21.55
N CYS A 793 -49.13 65.04 -22.63
CA CYS A 793 -48.04 66.03 -22.73
C CYS A 793 -47.97 66.71 -24.12
N PRO A 794 -49.05 67.35 -24.60
CA PRO A 794 -49.14 67.93 -25.94
C PRO A 794 -48.07 69.00 -26.25
N SER A 795 -47.43 69.57 -25.23
CA SER A 795 -46.35 70.54 -25.41
C SER A 795 -44.96 70.00 -25.06
N TYR A 796 -44.74 68.69 -25.17
CA TYR A 796 -43.44 68.05 -24.91
C TYR A 796 -42.26 68.71 -25.66
N GLU A 797 -42.46 69.09 -26.93
CA GLU A 797 -41.41 69.76 -27.73
C GLU A 797 -41.24 71.27 -27.43
N ASP A 798 -42.11 71.88 -26.61
CA ASP A 798 -42.03 73.30 -26.24
C ASP A 798 -41.69 73.47 -24.75
N PRO A 799 -40.41 73.61 -24.38
CA PRO A 799 -39.99 73.80 -23.00
C PRO A 799 -40.46 75.12 -22.36
N GLN A 800 -41.18 75.98 -23.09
CA GLN A 800 -41.82 77.20 -22.55
C GLN A 800 -43.30 77.02 -22.22
N SER A 801 -43.89 75.87 -22.53
CA SER A 801 -45.29 75.55 -22.25
C SER A 801 -45.42 74.72 -20.97
N SER A 802 -46.47 74.98 -20.19
CA SER A 802 -46.78 74.26 -18.95
C SER A 802 -47.91 73.23 -19.14
N ASN A 803 -48.16 72.81 -20.38
CA ASN A 803 -49.28 71.95 -20.75
C ASN A 803 -48.81 70.49 -20.92
N CYS A 804 -48.01 70.03 -19.96
CA CYS A 804 -47.49 68.68 -19.86
C CYS A 804 -47.81 68.15 -18.45
N HIS A 805 -48.76 67.23 -18.37
CA HIS A 805 -49.30 66.69 -17.12
C HIS A 805 -48.58 65.41 -16.69
N ILE A 806 -48.12 64.61 -17.66
CA ILE A 806 -47.28 63.44 -17.44
C ILE A 806 -46.05 63.57 -18.33
N ASP A 807 -44.90 63.92 -17.74
CA ASP A 807 -43.66 64.19 -18.47
C ASP A 807 -42.91 62.88 -18.80
N PRO A 808 -42.75 62.52 -20.08
CA PRO A 808 -42.09 61.27 -20.49
C PRO A 808 -40.60 61.23 -20.14
N ASP A 809 -39.96 62.32 -19.72
CA ASP A 809 -38.56 62.32 -19.28
C ASP A 809 -38.41 62.03 -17.78
N THR A 810 -39.50 62.13 -17.01
CA THR A 810 -39.52 61.79 -15.58
C THR A 810 -39.57 60.27 -15.36
N PRO A 811 -39.02 59.74 -14.25
CA PRO A 811 -39.11 58.31 -13.95
C PRO A 811 -40.55 57.76 -13.99
N ASP A 812 -41.49 58.47 -13.35
CA ASP A 812 -42.89 58.06 -13.29
C ASP A 812 -43.58 58.15 -14.67
N GLY A 813 -43.27 59.19 -15.45
CA GLY A 813 -43.82 59.34 -16.79
C GLY A 813 -43.24 58.33 -17.79
N LYS A 814 -41.96 57.96 -17.68
CA LYS A 814 -41.40 56.85 -18.49
C LYS A 814 -42.16 55.56 -18.23
N LEU A 815 -42.32 55.20 -16.95
CA LEU A 815 -43.10 54.04 -16.55
C LEU A 815 -44.53 54.09 -17.10
N PHE A 816 -45.19 55.25 -17.05
CA PHE A 816 -46.54 55.42 -17.65
C PHE A 816 -46.58 55.12 -19.14
N TYR A 817 -45.68 55.73 -19.92
CA TYR A 817 -45.72 55.55 -21.38
C TYR A 817 -45.18 54.19 -21.81
N ASP A 818 -44.17 53.65 -21.13
CA ASP A 818 -43.55 52.36 -21.48
C ASP A 818 -44.51 51.19 -21.14
N ASN A 819 -45.19 51.20 -19.99
CA ASN A 819 -46.17 50.15 -19.63
C ASN A 819 -47.46 50.24 -20.47
N LEU A 820 -47.86 51.42 -20.94
CA LEU A 820 -49.03 51.52 -21.83
C LEU A 820 -48.69 51.22 -23.29
N GLU A 821 -47.45 51.45 -23.72
CA GLU A 821 -46.99 51.14 -25.07
C GLU A 821 -46.77 49.64 -25.29
N ASN A 822 -46.32 48.94 -24.24
CA ASN A 822 -46.07 47.51 -24.28
C ASN A 822 -47.19 46.80 -23.51
N TYR A 823 -48.16 46.23 -24.22
CA TYR A 823 -49.17 45.37 -23.59
C TYR A 823 -48.55 43.98 -23.47
N THR A 824 -48.10 43.62 -22.28
CA THR A 824 -47.17 42.49 -22.16
C THR A 824 -47.87 41.15 -22.25
N SER A 825 -47.14 40.10 -22.66
CA SER A 825 -47.64 38.72 -22.71
C SER A 825 -48.29 38.26 -21.39
N PHE A 826 -47.76 38.69 -20.24
CA PHE A 826 -48.38 38.42 -18.93
C PHE A 826 -49.73 39.15 -18.76
N GLU A 827 -49.83 40.42 -19.16
CA GLU A 827 -51.09 41.16 -19.12
C GLU A 827 -52.13 40.50 -20.05
N GLU A 828 -51.69 39.98 -21.19
CA GLU A 828 -52.50 39.22 -22.12
C GLU A 828 -53.00 37.90 -21.54
N PHE A 829 -52.14 37.16 -20.84
CA PHE A 829 -52.51 35.94 -20.11
C PHE A 829 -53.62 36.22 -19.09
N VAL A 830 -53.45 37.27 -18.27
CA VAL A 830 -54.42 37.65 -17.23
C VAL A 830 -55.78 38.07 -17.81
N ASN A 831 -55.78 38.77 -18.95
CA ASN A 831 -57.00 39.26 -19.60
C ASN A 831 -57.60 38.28 -20.63
N GLY A 832 -56.88 37.22 -21.00
CA GLY A 832 -57.33 36.20 -21.94
C GLY A 832 -57.25 36.61 -23.42
N THR A 833 -56.31 37.48 -23.77
CA THR A 833 -56.02 37.96 -25.13
C THR A 833 -54.83 37.19 -25.75
N ASN A 834 -54.29 37.58 -26.92
CA ASN A 834 -53.40 36.75 -27.74
C ASN A 834 -52.01 37.38 -27.99
N PRO A 835 -50.91 36.83 -27.40
CA PRO A 835 -49.55 37.42 -27.34
C PRO A 835 -48.85 37.63 -28.68
N ILE A 836 -49.42 37.11 -29.74
CA ILE A 836 -48.80 37.11 -31.06
C ILE A 836 -49.76 37.63 -32.14
N ARG A 837 -50.97 38.06 -31.75
CA ARG A 837 -52.00 38.53 -32.65
C ARG A 837 -52.81 39.64 -32.01
N ASN A 838 -52.52 40.83 -32.52
CA ASN A 838 -53.10 42.09 -32.08
C ASN A 838 -54.63 42.22 -31.98
N ASP A 839 -55.44 41.30 -32.51
CA ASP A 839 -56.93 41.37 -32.47
C ASP A 839 -57.47 39.95 -32.23
N THR A 840 -57.75 39.66 -30.96
CA THR A 840 -58.17 38.34 -30.47
C THR A 840 -59.59 38.00 -30.93
N ASP A 841 -60.52 38.95 -30.87
CA ASP A 841 -61.95 38.70 -31.08
C ASP A 841 -62.43 38.96 -32.53
N GLY A 842 -61.58 39.60 -33.33
CA GLY A 842 -61.73 39.85 -34.76
C GLY A 842 -62.66 41.01 -35.09
N ASP A 843 -62.83 41.97 -34.18
CA ASP A 843 -63.71 43.13 -34.37
C ASP A 843 -63.03 44.37 -34.98
N ASP A 844 -61.76 44.23 -35.39
CA ASP A 844 -60.87 45.26 -35.92
C ASP A 844 -60.34 46.27 -34.85
N TRP A 845 -60.43 45.97 -33.55
CA TRP A 845 -59.72 46.68 -32.48
C TRP A 845 -58.50 45.89 -31.99
N ASP A 846 -57.44 46.62 -31.63
CA ASP A 846 -56.27 45.99 -31.05
C ASP A 846 -56.52 45.67 -29.56
N ASP A 847 -56.03 44.53 -29.03
CA ASP A 847 -56.39 44.00 -27.71
C ASP A 847 -55.98 44.95 -26.58
N GLY A 848 -54.75 45.50 -26.62
CA GLY A 848 -54.27 46.49 -25.63
C GLY A 848 -55.22 47.69 -25.46
N PRO A 849 -55.55 48.45 -26.52
CA PRO A 849 -56.57 49.49 -26.48
C PRO A 849 -57.96 48.98 -26.06
N GLU A 850 -58.36 47.80 -26.49
CA GLU A 850 -59.67 47.24 -26.13
C GLU A 850 -59.77 47.05 -24.61
N VAL A 851 -58.80 46.39 -23.98
CA VAL A 851 -58.76 46.18 -22.53
C VAL A 851 -58.59 47.51 -21.79
N PHE A 852 -57.73 48.40 -22.26
CA PHE A 852 -57.48 49.68 -21.58
C PHE A 852 -58.73 50.55 -21.51
N TYR A 853 -59.50 50.67 -22.60
CA TYR A 853 -60.66 51.58 -22.69
C TYR A 853 -61.99 50.96 -22.21
N GLN A 854 -61.99 49.73 -21.72
CA GLN A 854 -63.15 49.16 -21.04
C GLN A 854 -63.51 49.99 -19.80
N ASP A 855 -64.77 49.93 -19.41
CA ASP A 855 -65.35 50.64 -18.26
C ASP A 855 -66.17 49.59 -17.50
N HIS A 856 -65.53 48.94 -16.51
CA HIS A 856 -66.06 47.73 -15.88
C HIS A 856 -67.20 48.01 -14.90
N ASP A 857 -67.28 49.20 -14.33
CA ASP A 857 -68.32 49.63 -13.39
C ASP A 857 -69.28 50.70 -13.96
N ASP A 858 -69.14 51.01 -15.26
CA ASP A 858 -69.94 51.98 -16.02
C ASP A 858 -69.87 53.41 -15.43
N ASP A 859 -68.75 53.78 -14.80
CA ASP A 859 -68.56 55.07 -14.18
C ASP A 859 -68.01 56.14 -15.14
N GLY A 860 -67.61 55.76 -16.35
CA GLY A 860 -67.12 56.65 -17.40
C GLY A 860 -65.64 57.03 -17.26
N MET A 861 -64.90 56.39 -16.36
CA MET A 861 -63.44 56.26 -16.41
C MET A 861 -63.07 54.96 -17.14
N ALA A 862 -61.82 54.87 -17.62
CA ALA A 862 -61.34 53.68 -18.29
C ALA A 862 -60.60 52.79 -17.30
N THR A 863 -60.90 51.49 -17.32
CA THR A 863 -60.32 50.48 -16.42
C THR A 863 -58.81 50.49 -16.43
N GLY A 864 -58.16 50.59 -17.59
CA GLY A 864 -56.69 50.66 -17.64
C GLY A 864 -56.13 51.96 -17.04
N TRP A 865 -56.87 53.06 -17.12
CA TRP A 865 -56.48 54.32 -16.46
C TRP A 865 -56.64 54.24 -14.95
N GLU A 866 -57.72 53.62 -14.48
CA GLU A 866 -57.98 53.38 -13.07
C GLU A 866 -56.92 52.47 -12.45
N TYR A 867 -56.62 51.36 -13.11
CA TYR A 867 -55.60 50.41 -12.70
C TYR A 867 -54.23 51.09 -12.54
N TYR A 868 -53.77 51.84 -13.54
CA TYR A 868 -52.48 52.55 -13.48
C TYR A 868 -52.40 53.51 -12.29
N PHE A 869 -53.48 54.24 -12.00
CA PHE A 869 -53.53 55.17 -10.88
C PHE A 869 -53.96 54.52 -9.57
N ASN A 870 -53.97 53.19 -9.45
CA ASN A 870 -54.36 52.43 -8.26
C ASN A 870 -55.76 52.81 -7.72
N PHE A 871 -56.70 52.94 -8.63
CA PHE A 871 -58.14 53.00 -8.39
C PHE A 871 -58.74 51.60 -8.56
N ASP A 872 -59.96 51.36 -8.06
CA ASP A 872 -60.58 50.03 -8.10
C ASP A 872 -61.54 50.01 -9.29
N PRO A 873 -61.20 49.36 -10.42
CA PRO A 873 -62.01 49.43 -11.65
C PRO A 873 -63.43 48.83 -11.54
N TYR A 874 -63.78 48.29 -10.36
CA TYR A 874 -65.07 47.72 -10.05
C TYR A 874 -65.84 48.54 -8.99
N ASP A 875 -65.34 49.70 -8.55
CA ASP A 875 -65.95 50.59 -7.54
C ASP A 875 -66.24 52.00 -8.06
N ASP A 876 -67.47 52.20 -8.55
CA ASP A 876 -68.00 53.44 -9.15
C ASP A 876 -67.90 54.71 -8.27
N ALA A 877 -67.53 54.55 -7.00
CA ALA A 877 -67.39 55.62 -6.04
C ALA A 877 -66.08 56.41 -6.19
N ASP A 878 -65.03 55.82 -6.74
CA ASP A 878 -63.71 56.44 -6.78
C ASP A 878 -63.61 57.60 -7.79
N ARG A 879 -64.43 57.61 -8.84
CA ARG A 879 -64.64 58.75 -9.75
C ARG A 879 -64.91 60.09 -9.06
N MET A 880 -65.56 60.04 -7.90
CA MET A 880 -65.93 61.23 -7.10
C MET A 880 -64.88 61.65 -6.07
N VAL A 881 -63.78 60.90 -5.94
CA VAL A 881 -62.69 61.18 -5.00
C VAL A 881 -61.73 62.20 -5.63
N ASP A 882 -61.24 63.12 -4.81
CA ASP A 882 -60.15 64.07 -5.11
C ASP A 882 -58.91 63.52 -4.41
N THR A 883 -58.08 62.80 -5.15
CA THR A 883 -57.04 61.93 -4.60
C THR A 883 -55.78 62.70 -4.22
N ASP A 884 -55.40 63.71 -5.01
CA ASP A 884 -54.22 64.55 -4.78
C ASP A 884 -54.51 65.84 -3.98
N GLY A 885 -55.78 66.19 -3.80
CA GLY A 885 -56.24 67.32 -3.02
C GLY A 885 -56.17 68.66 -3.74
N ASP A 886 -56.11 68.68 -5.07
CA ASP A 886 -56.06 69.89 -5.89
C ASP A 886 -57.44 70.59 -6.02
N GLY A 887 -58.52 69.91 -5.63
CA GLY A 887 -59.90 70.37 -5.71
C GLY A 887 -60.70 69.88 -6.92
N HIS A 888 -60.14 68.99 -7.74
CA HIS A 888 -60.75 68.29 -8.85
C HIS A 888 -60.93 66.80 -8.50
N VAL A 889 -61.98 66.17 -9.02
CA VAL A 889 -62.22 64.73 -8.77
C VAL A 889 -61.61 63.89 -9.88
N ASN A 890 -61.29 62.63 -9.60
CA ASN A 890 -60.63 61.69 -10.51
C ASN A 890 -61.26 61.68 -11.92
N TYR A 891 -62.60 61.63 -12.05
CA TYR A 891 -63.25 61.69 -13.37
C TYR A 891 -63.00 62.99 -14.14
N CYS A 892 -62.92 64.11 -13.44
CA CYS A 892 -62.60 65.38 -14.08
C CYS A 892 -61.16 65.44 -14.58
N GLU A 893 -60.28 64.73 -13.92
CA GLU A 893 -58.88 64.61 -14.32
C GLU A 893 -58.71 63.66 -15.49
N TYR A 894 -59.37 62.50 -15.45
CA TYR A 894 -59.50 61.59 -16.57
C TYR A 894 -60.03 62.29 -17.83
N LYS A 895 -61.11 63.06 -17.71
CA LYS A 895 -61.74 63.82 -18.82
C LYS A 895 -60.83 64.88 -19.43
N TRP A 896 -59.88 65.42 -18.67
CA TRP A 896 -58.99 66.51 -19.10
C TRP A 896 -57.52 66.11 -19.19
N ASP A 897 -57.24 64.81 -19.15
CA ASP A 897 -55.90 64.23 -19.32
C ASP A 897 -54.87 64.76 -18.30
N THR A 898 -55.31 65.00 -17.06
CA THR A 898 -54.45 65.44 -15.94
C THR A 898 -54.07 64.25 -15.04
N ASN A 899 -52.95 64.37 -14.33
CA ASN A 899 -52.45 63.35 -13.40
C ASN A 899 -53.12 63.47 -12.00
N PRO A 900 -53.98 62.52 -11.60
CA PRO A 900 -54.76 62.55 -10.34
C PRO A 900 -53.94 62.23 -9.08
N ARG A 901 -52.63 62.08 -9.23
CA ARG A 901 -51.68 61.86 -8.13
C ARG A 901 -50.73 63.04 -7.95
N ASP A 902 -50.76 64.08 -8.80
CA ASP A 902 -49.93 65.27 -8.68
C ASP A 902 -50.76 66.54 -8.54
N ILE A 903 -50.76 67.11 -7.33
CA ILE A 903 -51.43 68.37 -6.96
C ILE A 903 -51.12 69.58 -7.87
N ASN A 904 -50.04 69.52 -8.66
CA ASN A 904 -49.67 70.58 -9.61
C ASN A 904 -50.18 70.34 -11.04
N SER A 905 -50.76 69.17 -11.30
CA SER A 905 -51.33 68.77 -12.58
C SER A 905 -52.86 68.83 -12.52
N PHE A 906 -53.42 70.00 -12.85
CA PHE A 906 -54.85 70.26 -12.74
C PHE A 906 -55.44 70.86 -14.03
N PRO A 907 -56.76 70.74 -14.26
CA PRO A 907 -57.41 71.33 -15.42
C PRO A 907 -57.24 72.86 -15.50
N GLY A 908 -56.84 73.36 -16.67
CA GLY A 908 -56.59 74.77 -16.95
C GLY A 908 -57.84 75.65 -17.05
N GLN A 909 -57.64 76.98 -17.10
CA GLN A 909 -58.73 77.96 -17.19
C GLN A 909 -59.52 77.83 -18.51
N GLY A 910 -60.68 77.18 -18.44
CA GLY A 910 -61.59 76.95 -19.57
C GLY A 910 -62.03 75.49 -19.75
N GLN A 911 -61.36 74.56 -19.08
CA GLN A 911 -61.69 73.14 -19.02
C GLN A 911 -62.73 72.91 -17.91
N LEU A 912 -64.01 73.07 -18.25
CA LEU A 912 -65.11 72.86 -17.32
C LEU A 912 -65.44 71.37 -17.24
N CYS A 913 -65.39 70.79 -16.05
CA CYS A 913 -65.89 69.46 -15.78
C CYS A 913 -67.14 69.53 -14.89
N ASN A 914 -68.19 68.79 -15.25
CA ASN A 914 -69.30 68.48 -14.37
C ASN A 914 -69.19 67.00 -13.99
N PRO A 915 -68.85 66.65 -12.74
CA PRO A 915 -68.67 65.26 -12.35
C PRO A 915 -69.99 64.47 -12.29
N PHE A 916 -71.14 65.14 -12.50
CA PHE A 916 -72.47 64.53 -12.56
C PHE A 916 -73.07 64.53 -13.98
N GLU A 917 -72.24 64.73 -15.02
CA GLU A 917 -72.68 64.61 -16.41
C GLU A 917 -72.74 63.12 -16.79
N GLU A 918 -73.92 62.65 -17.20
CA GLU A 918 -74.17 61.30 -17.75
C GLU A 918 -73.50 61.12 -19.12
#